data_AF-A0A257QRS0-F1
#
_entry.id   AF-A0A257QRS0-F1
#
_cell.length_a   1.000
_cell.length_b   1.000
_cell.length_c   1.000
_cell.angle_alpha   90.00
_cell.angle_beta   90.00
_cell.angle_gamma   90.00
#
_symmetry.space_group_name_H-M   'P 1'
#
loop_
_entity.id
_entity.type
_entity.pdbx_description
1 polymer ?
#
loop_
_entity_poly.entity_id
_entity_poly.type
_entity_poly.pdbx_seq_one_letter_code
_entity_poly.pdbx_strand_id
1 'polypeptide(L)'
;MKNGLRRVSVLFRVASLVLSPAHGIAQSASAQDVAPPVGFILPTLVALPAAAFRRGDVGIIVLGGQVSVTSDALKAEAGFSGATIIDLPQATEITVPLAADQVLNVTPASSGWLIGLGTPSAVQPPLQVVPGDHVLNFTLPTGAASPAPMSLSIADPLTGQTMLIGAVAAGASAYGQSGPGFELLPTWLGAAVLPVSDDLSLAATPSGLILQSGSAVHPLSLAPVPRALAIERAAGLSRAVSLPQQDLCGLRSLMESQEARVASLPPLGRLDASLDLARTMLALGFGQEANAVLADALAADPAASGNQQLLMLNAMAETLARAPGAAAAFANPDLPATDETRLWQGIGLANAHHPHQAAPKLVAGLPILITYPAPLQRAIGPPIAETLIAADALAPVGRLLAAHSGDPAFALAQAEALQAAGYPHQAIASYDKIWRLGDQRQAGIAKIRSILLRHQLGQIDAAQAAASIDKHLYDWRGPRHEWNTRLALANLRAEAGDWPHALSNLQAVDRLFPARHNEILADRTAMFARMINGPALDHMGPLAAIAVIERNGDLIPQGAAGLHVIKLLAKELIALDLPGEAAPVLQKLLDATPPGQSRAAIGLALARVDQDSGNENGAAAALTKSDAPSLPADLAEQRALLAARIQAAQGHPQQAQESLAPLQSAQAWDAKADLAEAHQDWQAAETDLKQLAQSQIPPSGAIPPSGSAVLLKLAGAASHSGDQAELSALAGTYAARLGNDPDAMLFRTLTDAPLGASGSLDQALHQIAAIERVPSELDPKPPNQGKH
;
A
#
# COMPACT_ATOMS: atom_id res chain seq x y z
N MET A 1 9.13 -37.59 -19.22
CA MET A 1 9.85 -38.15 -18.05
C MET A 1 10.10 -37.00 -17.08
N LYS A 2 9.31 -36.92 -15.99
CA LYS A 2 9.69 -36.90 -14.55
C LYS A 2 10.87 -35.96 -14.22
N ASN A 3 10.91 -35.05 -13.24
CA ASN A 3 10.13 -34.54 -12.09
C ASN A 3 10.95 -33.27 -11.67
N GLY A 4 10.53 -32.24 -10.93
CA GLY A 4 9.36 -31.94 -10.11
C GLY A 4 9.60 -30.60 -9.38
N LEU A 5 8.49 -29.93 -9.06
CA LEU A 5 8.23 -28.72 -8.26
C LEU A 5 9.29 -28.23 -7.25
N ARG A 6 9.47 -26.90 -7.15
CA ARG A 6 8.97 -26.03 -6.03
C ARG A 6 9.64 -24.64 -6.00
N ARG A 7 8.81 -23.58 -6.08
CA ARG A 7 8.72 -22.37 -5.22
C ARG A 7 8.34 -21.13 -6.05
N VAL A 8 7.07 -20.76 -5.94
CA VAL A 8 6.52 -19.47 -6.31
C VAL A 8 6.76 -18.53 -5.13
N SER A 9 7.41 -17.39 -5.38
CA SER A 9 7.40 -16.24 -4.47
C SER A 9 7.27 -14.99 -5.33
N VAL A 10 6.17 -14.30 -5.11
CA VAL A 10 5.73 -13.10 -5.82
C VAL A 10 6.60 -11.92 -5.37
N LEU A 11 7.32 -11.32 -6.32
CA LEU A 11 8.09 -10.08 -6.16
C LEU A 11 7.30 -8.95 -6.83
N PHE A 12 7.07 -7.85 -6.10
CA PHE A 12 6.50 -6.62 -6.64
C PHE A 12 7.49 -5.44 -6.45
N ARG A 13 7.71 -4.72 -7.56
CA ARG A 13 8.37 -3.40 -7.80
C ARG A 13 9.89 -3.32 -7.59
N VAL A 14 10.74 -3.08 -8.60
CA VAL A 14 10.81 -2.08 -9.71
C VAL A 14 11.02 -0.64 -9.24
N ALA A 15 12.28 -0.19 -9.22
CA ALA A 15 12.84 0.87 -10.08
C ALA A 15 14.11 1.49 -9.45
N SER A 16 15.27 1.26 -10.05
CA SER A 16 16.45 2.11 -9.86
C SER A 16 17.19 2.13 -11.20
N LEU A 17 17.24 3.32 -11.80
CA LEU A 17 17.84 3.60 -13.09
C LEU A 17 19.07 4.50 -12.86
N VAL A 18 20.17 4.07 -13.49
CA VAL A 18 21.34 4.82 -13.99
C VAL A 18 22.41 5.28 -12.99
N LEU A 19 23.53 4.54 -13.02
CA LEU A 19 24.88 5.02 -12.73
C LEU A 19 25.39 5.98 -13.83
N SER A 20 26.03 7.08 -13.45
CA SER A 20 27.16 7.69 -14.17
C SER A 20 28.04 8.49 -13.19
N PRO A 21 29.33 8.70 -13.49
CA PRO A 21 30.38 8.70 -12.48
C PRO A 21 30.80 10.09 -11.98
N ALA A 22 31.44 10.04 -10.81
CA ALA A 22 32.00 11.12 -10.03
C ALA A 22 32.94 12.05 -10.81
N HIS A 23 32.74 13.36 -10.63
CA HIS A 23 33.79 14.36 -10.73
C HIS A 23 34.00 14.98 -9.35
N GLY A 24 35.22 14.80 -8.83
CA GLY A 24 35.65 15.34 -7.55
C GLY A 24 35.85 16.86 -7.63
N ILE A 25 35.36 17.54 -6.59
CA ILE A 25 35.93 18.80 -6.13
C ILE A 25 36.08 18.65 -4.62
N ALA A 26 37.32 18.40 -4.20
CA ALA A 26 37.74 18.56 -2.82
C ALA A 26 37.70 20.05 -2.47
N GLN A 27 36.80 20.44 -1.57
CA GLN A 27 36.93 21.68 -0.82
C GLN A 27 37.37 21.32 0.59
N SER A 28 38.65 21.59 0.84
CA SER A 28 39.29 21.56 2.14
C SER A 28 38.56 22.53 3.08
N ALA A 29 37.74 22.00 3.98
CA ALA A 29 37.27 22.75 5.14
C ALA A 29 38.48 22.98 6.05
N SER A 30 38.89 24.23 6.15
CA SER A 30 39.90 24.72 7.08
C SER A 30 39.55 24.28 8.50
N ALA A 31 40.42 23.48 9.10
CA ALA A 31 40.41 23.16 10.52
C ALA A 31 40.48 24.46 11.33
N GLN A 32 39.46 24.73 12.14
CA GLN A 32 39.56 25.69 13.22
C GLN A 32 40.56 25.12 14.24
N ASP A 33 41.63 25.87 14.50
CA ASP A 33 42.55 25.64 15.62
C ASP A 33 41.76 25.65 16.93
N VAL A 34 41.45 24.46 17.45
CA VAL A 34 41.04 24.26 18.83
C VAL A 34 42.34 24.17 19.63
N ALA A 35 42.53 25.05 20.60
CA ALA A 35 43.65 24.97 21.54
C ALA A 35 43.75 23.55 22.14
N PRO A 36 44.95 22.97 22.29
CA PRO A 36 45.09 21.59 22.77
C PRO A 36 44.45 21.45 24.15
N PRO A 37 43.71 20.36 24.43
CA PRO A 37 43.17 20.12 25.76
C PRO A 37 44.32 20.06 26.77
N VAL A 38 44.21 20.78 27.89
CA VAL A 38 45.10 20.59 29.04
C VAL A 38 44.79 19.20 29.61
N GLY A 39 45.67 18.24 29.39
CA GLY A 39 45.48 16.86 29.81
C GLY A 39 46.79 16.07 29.75
N PHE A 40 46.88 15.04 30.56
CA PHE A 40 48.01 14.12 30.59
C PHE A 40 47.79 13.01 29.55
N ILE A 41 48.80 12.75 28.72
CA ILE A 41 48.77 11.60 27.81
C ILE A 41 49.23 10.38 28.59
N LEU A 42 48.35 9.41 28.75
CA LEU A 42 48.68 8.10 29.29
C LEU A 42 49.21 7.21 28.15
N PRO A 43 50.52 6.96 28.07
CA PRO A 43 51.09 6.16 26.99
C PRO A 43 50.73 4.68 27.15
N THR A 44 50.30 4.05 26.06
CA THR A 44 50.03 2.61 26.02
C THR A 44 50.91 1.95 24.96
N LEU A 45 51.54 0.81 25.29
CA LEU A 45 52.39 0.07 24.36
C LEU A 45 51.63 -0.55 23.18
N VAL A 46 50.33 -0.80 23.36
CA VAL A 46 49.38 -1.32 22.38
C VAL A 46 48.07 -0.54 22.54
N ALA A 47 47.26 -0.41 21.49
CA ALA A 47 45.94 0.21 21.61
C ALA A 47 45.03 -0.63 22.54
N LEU A 48 44.61 -0.06 23.67
CA LEU A 48 43.77 -0.73 24.68
C LEU A 48 42.36 -0.14 24.70
N PRO A 49 41.30 -0.96 24.81
CA PRO A 49 39.95 -0.46 25.07
C PRO A 49 39.88 0.14 26.47
N ALA A 50 39.07 1.18 26.66
CA ALA A 50 38.91 1.86 27.95
C ALA A 50 37.44 2.08 28.31
N ALA A 51 37.17 2.21 29.60
CA ALA A 51 35.93 2.72 30.16
C ALA A 51 36.24 3.82 31.18
N ALA A 52 35.42 4.86 31.24
CA ALA A 52 35.59 5.97 32.17
C ALA A 52 34.23 6.41 32.72
N PHE A 53 34.08 6.49 34.04
CA PHE A 53 32.81 6.80 34.68
C PHE A 53 33.00 7.37 36.09
N ARG A 54 31.94 7.97 36.63
CA ARG A 54 31.94 8.53 37.99
C ARG A 54 31.29 7.55 38.96
N ARG A 55 31.88 7.38 40.13
CA ARG A 55 31.30 6.64 41.25
C ARG A 55 31.47 7.45 42.55
N GLY A 56 30.41 8.14 42.98
CA GLY A 56 30.48 9.06 44.11
C GLY A 56 31.43 10.24 43.84
N ASP A 57 32.38 10.46 44.75
CA ASP A 57 33.38 11.53 44.66
C ASP A 57 34.68 11.09 43.96
N VAL A 58 34.66 9.95 43.26
CA VAL A 58 35.79 9.47 42.47
C VAL A 58 35.42 9.21 41.01
N GLY A 59 36.35 9.50 40.12
CA GLY A 59 36.34 9.10 38.72
C GLY A 59 37.20 7.86 38.53
N ILE A 60 36.69 6.90 37.80
CA ILE A 60 37.33 5.61 37.56
C ILE A 60 37.60 5.47 36.07
N ILE A 61 38.82 5.09 35.72
CA ILE A 61 39.25 4.76 34.36
C ILE A 61 39.75 3.32 34.37
N VAL A 62 39.18 2.48 33.52
CA VAL A 62 39.54 1.06 33.39
C VAL A 62 40.09 0.82 31.99
N LEU A 63 41.32 0.34 31.91
CA LEU A 63 42.01 0.03 30.64
C LEU A 63 42.13 -1.48 30.49
N GLY A 64 41.76 -2.03 29.33
CA GLY A 64 41.78 -3.46 29.03
C GLY A 64 43.18 -4.03 28.75
N GLY A 65 44.13 -3.76 29.64
CA GLY A 65 45.52 -4.23 29.59
C GLY A 65 46.40 -3.50 30.60
N GLN A 66 47.65 -3.95 30.74
CA GLN A 66 48.62 -3.36 31.67
C GLN A 66 49.24 -2.09 31.11
N VAL A 67 49.47 -1.11 31.98
CA VAL A 67 50.08 0.19 31.63
C VAL A 67 51.38 0.39 32.42
N SER A 68 52.42 0.91 31.77
CA SER A 68 53.75 1.10 32.37
C SER A 68 53.90 2.36 33.24
N VAL A 69 52.80 3.00 33.64
CA VAL A 69 52.82 4.28 34.38
C VAL A 69 52.75 4.03 35.88
N THR A 70 53.63 4.66 36.64
CA THR A 70 53.66 4.56 38.10
C THR A 70 52.71 5.56 38.74
N SER A 71 52.17 5.22 39.92
CA SER A 71 51.26 6.12 40.66
C SER A 71 51.91 7.47 41.00
N ASP A 72 53.23 7.48 41.24
CA ASP A 72 53.97 8.71 41.56
C ASP A 72 54.09 9.65 40.35
N ALA A 73 54.22 9.10 39.14
CA ALA A 73 54.23 9.88 37.90
C ALA A 73 52.85 10.51 37.63
N LEU A 74 51.77 9.77 37.89
CA LEU A 74 50.41 10.29 37.72
C LEU A 74 50.06 11.37 38.75
N LYS A 75 50.51 11.23 40.00
CA LYS A 75 50.28 12.22 41.07
C LYS A 75 51.04 13.54 40.86
N ALA A 76 52.10 13.53 40.05
CA ALA A 76 52.86 14.74 39.70
C ALA A 76 52.11 15.65 38.71
N GLU A 77 51.07 15.13 38.04
CA GLU A 77 50.27 15.87 37.07
C GLU A 77 49.21 16.76 37.73
N ALA A 78 48.99 17.94 37.16
CA ALA A 78 48.03 18.91 37.69
C ALA A 78 46.60 18.34 37.69
N GLY A 79 45.98 18.26 38.86
CA GLY A 79 44.63 17.71 39.04
C GLY A 79 44.58 16.20 39.38
N PHE A 80 45.71 15.48 39.31
CA PHE A 80 45.76 14.03 39.58
C PHE A 80 46.52 13.66 40.87
N SER A 81 46.76 14.62 41.77
CA SER A 81 47.56 14.44 42.99
C SER A 81 47.04 13.36 43.96
N GLY A 82 45.75 13.04 43.89
CA GLY A 82 45.12 11.96 44.66
C GLY A 82 44.91 10.65 43.90
N ALA A 83 45.45 10.53 42.69
CA ALA A 83 45.18 9.37 41.83
C ALA A 83 45.88 8.09 42.33
N THR A 84 45.20 6.96 42.20
CA THR A 84 45.71 5.63 42.55
C THR A 84 45.60 4.69 41.37
N ILE A 85 46.57 3.80 41.21
CA ILE A 85 46.61 2.79 40.14
C ILE A 85 46.52 1.41 40.80
N ILE A 86 45.63 0.57 40.30
CA ILE A 86 45.43 -0.81 40.71
C ILE A 86 45.60 -1.71 39.48
N ASP A 87 46.59 -2.60 39.53
CA ASP A 87 46.81 -3.58 38.48
C ASP A 87 45.90 -4.80 38.70
N LEU A 88 45.00 -5.03 37.75
CA LEU A 88 44.09 -6.17 37.73
C LEU A 88 44.62 -7.24 36.75
N PRO A 89 44.19 -8.52 36.84
CA PRO A 89 44.74 -9.58 35.99
C PRO A 89 44.67 -9.32 34.47
N GLN A 90 43.65 -8.59 34.02
CA GLN A 90 43.42 -8.29 32.60
C GLN A 90 43.20 -6.79 32.32
N ALA A 91 43.42 -5.94 33.32
CA ALA A 91 43.14 -4.51 33.22
C ALA A 91 44.01 -3.69 34.16
N THR A 92 44.06 -2.37 33.93
CA THR A 92 44.58 -1.40 34.89
C THR A 92 43.45 -0.45 35.25
N GLU A 93 43.17 -0.32 36.55
CA GLU A 93 42.20 0.62 37.10
C GLU A 93 42.92 1.85 37.64
N ILE A 94 42.47 3.03 37.23
CA ILE A 94 42.96 4.32 37.71
C ILE A 94 41.79 5.05 38.36
N THR A 95 41.92 5.32 39.65
CA THR A 95 40.92 6.09 40.41
C THR A 95 41.45 7.49 40.71
N VAL A 96 40.64 8.51 40.46
CA VAL A 96 40.98 9.93 40.63
C VAL A 96 39.91 10.61 41.48
N PRO A 97 40.25 11.29 42.58
CA PRO A 97 39.28 12.10 43.32
C PRO A 97 38.71 13.23 42.45
N LEU A 98 37.38 13.38 42.43
CA LEU A 98 36.68 14.36 41.59
C LEU A 98 35.73 15.23 42.42
N ALA A 99 35.85 16.56 42.25
CA ALA A 99 34.84 17.49 42.77
C ALA A 99 33.50 17.34 42.03
N ALA A 100 32.40 17.84 42.61
CA ALA A 100 31.04 17.68 42.07
C ALA A 100 30.86 18.25 40.65
N ASP A 101 31.62 19.29 40.31
CA ASP A 101 31.58 20.02 39.03
C ASP A 101 32.64 19.56 38.01
N GLN A 102 33.50 18.61 38.36
CA GLN A 102 34.55 18.08 37.49
C GLN A 102 34.10 16.83 36.72
N VAL A 103 34.54 16.72 35.47
CA VAL A 103 34.39 15.50 34.65
C VAL A 103 35.75 15.01 34.13
N LEU A 104 35.85 13.69 33.88
CA LEU A 104 36.99 13.10 33.18
C LEU A 104 36.74 13.11 31.68
N ASN A 105 37.66 13.74 30.95
CA ASN A 105 37.74 13.68 29.50
C ASN A 105 38.73 12.59 29.11
N VAL A 106 38.24 11.51 28.52
CA VAL A 106 39.07 10.38 28.07
C VAL A 106 38.91 10.21 26.55
N THR A 107 39.93 10.62 25.81
CA THR A 107 39.91 10.64 24.34
C THR A 107 41.09 9.85 23.77
N PRO A 108 40.92 9.11 22.67
CA PRO A 108 42.01 8.39 22.05
C PRO A 108 43.06 9.37 21.48
N ALA A 109 44.34 9.05 21.69
CA ALA A 109 45.49 9.80 21.17
C ALA A 109 46.40 8.88 20.34
N SER A 110 47.31 9.44 19.56
CA SER A 110 48.20 8.69 18.65
C SER A 110 49.12 7.66 19.33
N SER A 111 49.30 7.75 20.65
CA SER A 111 50.16 6.87 21.45
C SER A 111 49.53 6.40 22.77
N GLY A 112 48.19 6.46 22.89
CA GLY A 112 47.46 6.02 24.08
C GLY A 112 46.17 6.80 24.32
N TRP A 113 45.92 7.17 25.57
CA TRP A 113 44.72 7.91 25.96
C TRP A 113 45.09 9.30 26.49
N LEU A 114 44.48 10.35 25.93
CA LEU A 114 44.54 11.68 26.51
C LEU A 114 43.48 11.78 27.61
N ILE A 115 43.93 12.03 28.84
CA ILE A 115 43.09 12.12 30.04
C ILE A 115 43.19 13.54 30.58
N GLY A 116 42.06 14.23 30.69
CA GLY A 116 41.99 15.59 31.22
C GLY A 116 40.86 15.76 32.22
N LEU A 117 41.00 16.75 33.11
CA LEU A 117 39.97 17.19 34.05
C LEU A 117 39.48 18.57 33.61
N GLY A 118 38.17 18.75 33.47
CA GLY A 118 37.64 20.05 33.04
C GLY A 118 36.20 20.00 32.57
N THR A 119 35.83 20.89 31.65
CA THR A 119 34.51 20.88 31.00
C THR A 119 34.39 19.71 30.02
N PRO A 120 33.20 19.13 29.82
CA PRO A 120 33.01 18.00 28.93
C PRO A 120 33.47 18.35 27.52
N SER A 121 34.48 17.62 27.03
CA SER A 121 34.87 17.67 25.62
C SER A 121 33.81 16.94 24.78
N ALA A 122 33.81 17.19 23.46
CA ALA A 122 32.79 16.80 22.48
C ALA A 122 31.95 15.56 22.87
N VAL A 123 30.61 15.71 22.85
CA VAL A 123 29.64 14.68 23.22
C VAL A 123 29.91 13.38 22.45
N GLN A 124 30.33 12.33 23.17
CA GLN A 124 30.49 11.01 22.55
C GLN A 124 29.10 10.45 22.18
N PRO A 125 28.97 9.81 21.00
CA PRO A 125 27.70 9.21 20.63
C PRO A 125 27.35 8.09 21.62
N PRO A 126 26.08 7.99 22.04
CA PRO A 126 25.72 7.06 23.08
C PRO A 126 25.66 5.63 22.58
N LEU A 127 25.96 4.69 23.47
CA LEU A 127 25.65 3.28 23.30
C LEU A 127 24.15 3.13 23.08
N GLN A 128 23.78 2.50 21.97
CA GLN A 128 22.39 2.15 21.72
C GLN A 128 22.08 0.91 22.53
N VAL A 129 21.19 1.04 23.52
CA VAL A 129 20.72 -0.08 24.34
C VAL A 129 19.43 -0.59 23.74
N VAL A 130 19.48 -1.78 23.14
CA VAL A 130 18.33 -2.42 22.50
C VAL A 130 17.91 -3.62 23.35
N PRO A 131 16.69 -3.62 23.92
CA PRO A 131 16.15 -4.79 24.61
C PRO A 131 15.87 -5.91 23.62
N GLY A 132 16.33 -7.11 23.96
CA GLY A 132 16.00 -8.37 23.30
C GLY A 132 15.40 -9.36 24.30
N ASP A 133 15.19 -10.60 23.87
CA ASP A 133 14.67 -11.65 24.74
C ASP A 133 15.72 -12.05 25.77
N HIS A 134 15.50 -11.70 27.05
CA HIS A 134 16.43 -11.91 28.17
C HIS A 134 17.84 -11.28 28.03
N VAL A 135 18.03 -10.38 27.07
CA VAL A 135 19.33 -9.72 26.81
C VAL A 135 19.16 -8.21 26.58
N LEU A 136 20.18 -7.44 26.91
CA LEU A 136 20.33 -6.03 26.52
C LEU A 136 21.57 -5.90 25.64
N ASN A 137 21.36 -5.50 24.38
CA ASN A 137 22.43 -5.28 23.43
C ASN A 137 22.87 -3.81 23.49
N PHE A 138 24.15 -3.58 23.77
CA PHE A 138 24.80 -2.27 23.71
C PHE A 138 25.57 -2.18 22.39
N THR A 139 24.95 -1.59 21.37
CA THR A 139 25.56 -1.47 20.04
C THR A 139 26.47 -0.25 19.95
N LEU A 140 27.67 -0.45 19.41
CA LEU A 140 28.63 0.64 19.19
C LEU A 140 28.22 1.50 17.98
N PRO A 141 28.32 2.84 18.05
CA PRO A 141 27.91 3.74 16.97
C PRO A 141 28.63 3.53 15.63
N THR A 142 29.86 3.03 15.65
CA THR A 142 30.73 2.89 14.46
C THR A 142 30.90 1.45 13.99
N GLY A 143 30.19 0.48 14.56
CA GLY A 143 30.33 -0.94 14.22
C GLY A 143 31.56 -1.58 14.88
N ALA A 144 32.29 -2.44 14.13
CA ALA A 144 33.42 -3.19 14.68
C ALA A 144 34.56 -2.28 15.11
N ALA A 145 34.80 -2.20 16.43
CA ALA A 145 35.85 -1.38 17.02
C ALA A 145 37.21 -2.09 16.98
N SER A 146 38.28 -1.33 16.72
CA SER A 146 39.68 -1.76 16.88
C SER A 146 40.37 -0.80 17.86
N PRO A 147 40.85 -1.25 19.02
CA PRO A 147 40.79 -2.62 19.55
C PRO A 147 39.34 -3.12 19.83
N ALA A 148 39.16 -4.44 19.85
CA ALA A 148 37.87 -5.05 20.15
C ALA A 148 37.39 -4.66 21.56
N PRO A 149 36.07 -4.50 21.77
CA PRO A 149 35.54 -4.22 23.11
C PRO A 149 35.86 -5.36 24.07
N MET A 150 35.96 -5.04 25.36
CA MET A 150 36.28 -5.99 26.41
C MET A 150 35.25 -5.90 27.53
N SER A 151 34.85 -7.06 28.06
CA SER A 151 34.05 -7.15 29.28
C SER A 151 34.97 -7.49 30.45
N LEU A 152 34.86 -6.74 31.53
CA LEU A 152 35.68 -6.84 32.73
C LEU A 152 34.76 -6.86 33.96
N SER A 153 35.24 -7.45 35.05
CA SER A 153 34.58 -7.38 36.34
C SER A 153 35.55 -6.79 37.36
N ILE A 154 35.14 -5.70 38.00
CA ILE A 154 35.92 -5.00 39.03
C ILE A 154 35.10 -4.87 40.31
N ALA A 155 35.75 -4.55 41.43
CA ALA A 155 35.04 -4.25 42.67
C ALA A 155 34.60 -2.78 42.68
N ASP A 156 33.34 -2.52 43.03
CA ASP A 156 32.85 -1.16 43.26
C ASP A 156 33.57 -0.54 44.46
N PRO A 157 34.33 0.56 44.31
CA PRO A 157 35.10 1.14 45.41
C PRO A 157 34.25 1.67 46.57
N LEU A 158 32.95 1.91 46.35
CA LEU A 158 32.05 2.35 47.43
C LEU A 158 31.42 1.21 48.22
N THR A 159 31.13 0.08 47.58
CA THR A 159 30.32 -1.00 48.17
C THR A 159 31.07 -2.33 48.29
N GLY A 160 32.19 -2.49 47.57
CA GLY A 160 32.91 -3.75 47.44
C GLY A 160 32.20 -4.81 46.58
N GLN A 161 31.02 -4.50 46.02
CA GLN A 161 30.27 -5.43 45.17
C GLN A 161 30.85 -5.50 43.75
N THR A 162 30.57 -6.59 43.04
CA THR A 162 31.02 -6.76 41.66
C THR A 162 30.33 -5.74 40.74
N MET A 163 31.12 -5.05 39.93
CA MET A 163 30.67 -4.17 38.86
C MET A 163 31.13 -4.74 37.51
N LEU A 164 30.24 -4.73 36.52
CA LEU A 164 30.52 -5.22 35.17
C LEU A 164 30.87 -4.03 34.27
N ILE A 165 32.06 -4.04 33.69
CA ILE A 165 32.62 -2.94 32.90
C ILE A 165 32.77 -3.37 31.44
N GLY A 166 32.23 -2.55 30.53
CA GLY A 166 32.41 -2.68 29.10
C GLY A 166 33.38 -1.64 28.57
N ALA A 167 34.63 -2.03 28.37
CA ALA A 167 35.67 -1.17 27.81
C ALA A 167 35.62 -1.16 26.28
N VAL A 168 35.83 0.02 25.66
CA VAL A 168 35.66 0.26 24.21
C VAL A 168 36.82 1.09 23.65
N ALA A 169 37.07 1.00 22.34
CA ALA A 169 38.19 1.68 21.69
C ALA A 169 38.06 3.21 21.60
N ALA A 170 36.86 3.73 21.38
CA ALA A 170 36.59 5.16 21.28
C ALA A 170 35.07 5.44 21.19
N GLY A 171 34.66 6.63 21.62
CA GLY A 171 33.45 7.28 21.11
C GLY A 171 32.14 6.60 21.46
N ALA A 172 32.03 5.92 22.61
CA ALA A 172 30.77 5.34 23.05
C ALA A 172 30.58 5.56 24.54
N SER A 173 29.48 6.18 24.94
CA SER A 173 29.12 6.45 26.34
C SER A 173 27.78 5.82 26.71
N ALA A 174 27.64 5.37 27.95
CA ALA A 174 26.38 4.89 28.51
C ALA A 174 25.68 6.02 29.27
N TYR A 175 24.35 6.04 29.19
CA TYR A 175 23.53 6.90 30.05
C TYR A 175 23.05 6.13 31.27
N GLY A 176 22.83 6.87 32.36
CA GLY A 176 22.16 6.34 33.54
C GLY A 176 20.81 5.73 33.18
N GLN A 177 20.68 4.41 33.37
CA GLN A 177 19.43 3.67 33.17
C GLN A 177 19.32 2.59 34.24
N SER A 178 18.11 2.22 34.60
CA SER A 178 17.87 1.14 35.54
C SER A 178 16.87 0.16 34.95
N GLY A 179 16.99 -1.10 35.32
CA GLY A 179 16.04 -2.14 34.98
C GLY A 179 15.90 -3.14 36.13
N PRO A 180 14.94 -4.07 36.05
CA PRO A 180 14.83 -5.13 37.04
C PRO A 180 16.15 -5.91 37.15
N GLY A 181 16.81 -5.83 38.30
CA GLY A 181 18.04 -6.56 38.59
C GLY A 181 19.35 -5.85 38.23
N PHE A 182 19.35 -4.64 37.65
CA PHE A 182 20.60 -3.92 37.34
C PHE A 182 20.44 -2.39 37.30
N GLU A 183 21.56 -1.70 37.48
CA GLU A 183 21.72 -0.27 37.23
C GLU A 183 22.88 -0.03 36.26
N LEU A 184 22.61 0.60 35.13
CA LEU A 184 23.61 1.09 34.19
C LEU A 184 24.00 2.51 34.60
N LEU A 185 25.26 2.71 34.95
CA LEU A 185 25.79 4.01 35.38
C LEU A 185 26.01 4.93 34.17
N PRO A 186 25.86 6.26 34.34
CA PRO A 186 26.37 7.22 33.38
C PRO A 186 27.89 7.09 33.24
N THR A 187 28.37 6.96 32.00
CA THR A 187 29.80 6.88 31.71
C THR A 187 30.21 7.97 30.73
N TRP A 188 31.47 8.39 30.82
CA TRP A 188 32.12 9.25 29.82
C TRP A 188 32.65 8.43 28.65
N LEU A 189 32.99 7.15 28.89
CA LEU A 189 33.43 6.18 27.91
C LEU A 189 33.05 4.76 28.35
N GLY A 190 32.65 3.90 27.42
CA GLY A 190 32.28 2.51 27.66
C GLY A 190 30.94 2.35 28.38
N ALA A 191 30.77 1.23 29.08
CA ALA A 191 29.62 0.94 29.91
C ALA A 191 30.06 0.50 31.32
N ALA A 192 29.27 0.85 32.34
CA ALA A 192 29.47 0.36 33.70
C ALA A 192 28.11 -0.06 34.28
N VAL A 193 27.98 -1.33 34.64
CA VAL A 193 26.75 -1.93 35.14
C VAL A 193 26.96 -2.42 36.57
N LEU A 194 26.09 -1.98 37.47
CA LEU A 194 25.94 -2.51 38.81
C LEU A 194 24.86 -3.62 38.77
N PRO A 195 25.25 -4.91 38.80
CA PRO A 195 24.29 -5.99 38.94
C PRO A 195 23.71 -6.02 40.36
N VAL A 196 22.39 -6.07 40.46
CA VAL A 196 21.66 -6.31 41.72
C VAL A 196 21.39 -7.82 41.90
N SER A 197 21.48 -8.61 40.82
CA SER A 197 21.36 -10.06 40.81
C SER A 197 22.66 -10.72 40.34
N ASP A 198 23.02 -11.84 40.97
CA ASP A 198 24.20 -12.65 40.61
C ASP A 198 24.03 -13.39 39.27
N ASP A 199 22.81 -13.44 38.73
CA ASP A 199 22.51 -14.10 37.45
C ASP A 199 22.88 -13.28 36.21
N LEU A 200 23.45 -12.08 36.39
CA LEU A 200 23.80 -11.17 35.29
C LEU A 200 25.25 -11.31 34.85
N SER A 201 25.45 -11.41 33.54
CA SER A 201 26.77 -11.43 32.94
C SER A 201 26.86 -10.47 31.77
N LEU A 202 27.99 -9.79 31.63
CA LEU A 202 28.30 -8.91 30.50
C LEU A 202 29.30 -9.63 29.59
N ALA A 203 28.96 -9.74 28.31
CA ALA A 203 29.82 -10.33 27.29
C ALA A 203 30.21 -9.28 26.24
N ALA A 204 31.46 -9.32 25.79
CA ALA A 204 31.90 -8.50 24.66
C ALA A 204 31.69 -9.26 23.34
N THR A 205 31.30 -8.53 22.30
CA THR A 205 31.11 -9.02 20.94
C THR A 205 31.82 -8.10 19.95
N PRO A 206 32.10 -8.54 18.72
CA PRO A 206 32.74 -7.68 17.73
C PRO A 206 31.99 -6.37 17.44
N SER A 207 30.67 -6.34 17.65
CA SER A 207 29.78 -5.19 17.38
C SER A 207 29.37 -4.40 18.63
N GLY A 208 29.81 -4.80 19.83
CA GLY A 208 29.45 -4.11 21.08
C GLY A 208 29.45 -5.01 22.31
N LEU A 209 28.56 -4.74 23.27
CA LEU A 209 28.45 -5.49 24.53
C LEU A 209 27.05 -6.09 24.66
N ILE A 210 26.91 -7.20 25.38
CA ILE A 210 25.62 -7.85 25.64
C ILE A 210 25.53 -8.15 27.13
N LEU A 211 24.54 -7.59 27.81
CA LEU A 211 24.17 -7.98 29.17
C LEU A 211 23.11 -9.08 29.09
N GLN A 212 23.36 -10.21 29.75
CA GLN A 212 22.52 -11.41 29.69
C GLN A 212 22.10 -11.84 31.10
N SER A 213 20.85 -12.27 31.24
CA SER A 213 20.33 -12.92 32.45
C SER A 213 20.40 -14.44 32.30
N GLY A 214 20.95 -15.13 33.30
CA GLY A 214 20.95 -16.60 33.39
C GLY A 214 19.57 -17.20 33.70
N SER A 215 18.60 -16.38 34.13
CA SER A 215 17.23 -16.80 34.44
C SER A 215 16.25 -16.42 33.32
N ALA A 216 15.51 -17.42 32.81
CA ALA A 216 14.45 -17.26 31.81
C ALA A 216 13.13 -16.68 32.38
N VAL A 217 13.09 -16.36 33.68
CA VAL A 217 11.85 -15.96 34.37
C VAL A 217 11.60 -14.45 34.30
N HIS A 218 12.64 -13.64 34.05
CA HIS A 218 12.53 -12.18 33.96
C HIS A 218 13.16 -11.65 32.67
N PRO A 219 12.39 -11.00 31.78
CA PRO A 219 12.95 -10.30 30.64
C PRO A 219 13.71 -9.06 31.12
N LEU A 220 14.93 -8.85 30.63
CA LEU A 220 15.66 -7.60 30.85
C LEU A 220 14.93 -6.48 30.11
N SER A 221 14.47 -5.48 30.83
CA SER A 221 13.73 -4.34 30.29
C SER A 221 14.24 -3.04 30.90
N LEU A 222 14.27 -1.99 30.09
CA LEU A 222 14.65 -0.66 30.53
C LEU A 222 13.46 0.03 31.20
N ALA A 223 13.67 0.62 32.37
CA ALA A 223 12.69 1.52 32.96
C ALA A 223 12.51 2.78 32.07
N PRO A 224 11.33 3.41 32.09
CA PRO A 224 11.09 4.69 31.43
C PRO A 224 12.18 5.72 31.76
N VAL A 225 12.69 6.45 30.75
CA VAL A 225 13.65 7.53 30.97
C VAL A 225 13.03 8.55 31.93
N PRO A 226 13.64 8.83 33.10
CA PRO A 226 13.10 9.82 34.03
C PRO A 226 12.97 11.19 33.38
N ARG A 227 11.87 11.90 33.63
CA ARG A 227 11.65 13.29 33.16
C ARG A 227 12.83 14.22 33.51
N ALA A 228 13.55 13.94 34.60
CA ALA A 228 14.77 14.64 34.98
C ALA A 228 15.89 14.57 33.91
N LEU A 229 16.13 13.39 33.33
CA LEU A 229 17.17 13.18 32.32
C LEU A 229 16.78 13.79 30.95
N ALA A 230 15.47 13.87 30.69
CA ALA A 230 14.91 14.63 29.58
C ALA A 230 15.14 16.14 29.73
N ILE A 231 14.94 16.68 30.93
CA ILE A 231 15.19 18.09 31.26
C ILE A 231 16.69 18.42 31.12
N GLU A 232 17.57 17.55 31.63
CA GLU A 232 19.02 17.69 31.51
C GLU A 232 19.46 17.74 30.03
N ARG A 233 18.99 16.79 29.21
CA ARG A 233 19.26 16.80 27.76
C ARG A 233 18.72 18.05 27.06
N ALA A 234 17.58 18.56 27.50
CA ALA A 234 16.98 19.76 26.93
C ALA A 234 17.72 21.04 27.34
N ALA A 235 18.47 21.04 28.44
CA ALA A 235 19.23 22.20 28.91
C ALA A 235 20.43 22.52 28.00
N GLY A 236 20.99 21.51 27.32
CA GLY A 236 22.07 21.68 26.34
C GLY A 236 21.60 22.08 24.93
N LEU A 237 20.29 22.23 24.70
CA LEU A 237 19.73 22.53 23.38
C LEU A 237 19.31 24.01 23.28
N SER A 238 19.57 24.61 22.12
CA SER A 238 19.25 26.00 21.86
C SER A 238 17.75 26.24 21.65
N ARG A 239 17.21 27.32 22.23
CA ARG A 239 15.80 27.72 22.13
C ARG A 239 15.65 29.13 21.58
N ALA A 240 14.56 29.35 20.87
CA ALA A 240 14.18 30.65 20.30
C ALA A 240 13.05 31.31 21.11
N VAL A 241 12.20 30.53 21.77
CA VAL A 241 11.02 31.01 22.49
C VAL A 241 10.99 30.47 23.91
N SER A 242 10.63 31.34 24.86
CA SER A 242 10.30 30.93 26.23
C SER A 242 8.78 30.84 26.39
N LEU A 243 8.26 29.64 26.64
CA LEU A 243 6.84 29.40 26.87
C LEU A 243 6.54 29.35 28.38
N PRO A 244 5.42 29.93 28.85
CA PRO A 244 5.05 29.91 30.27
C PRO A 244 4.82 28.47 30.77
N GLN A 245 5.47 28.13 31.89
CA GLN A 245 5.41 26.79 32.50
C GLN A 245 4.40 26.76 33.65
N GLN A 246 3.12 26.90 33.31
CA GLN A 246 2.01 26.81 34.27
C GLN A 246 1.10 25.62 33.93
N ASP A 247 0.24 25.24 34.87
CA ASP A 247 -0.81 24.27 34.62
C ASP A 247 -1.93 24.89 33.75
N LEU A 248 -2.92 24.07 33.35
CA LEU A 248 -3.99 24.52 32.47
C LEU A 248 -4.78 25.70 33.05
N CYS A 249 -5.01 25.72 34.37
CA CYS A 249 -5.76 26.78 35.03
C CYS A 249 -4.93 28.09 35.03
N GLY A 250 -3.66 28.02 35.43
CA GLY A 250 -2.75 29.16 35.42
C GLY A 250 -2.60 29.76 34.03
N LEU A 251 -2.39 28.93 33.01
CA LEU A 251 -2.27 29.39 31.62
C LEU A 251 -3.54 30.09 31.13
N ARG A 252 -4.74 29.62 31.49
CA ARG A 252 -6.01 30.30 31.12
C ARG A 252 -6.15 31.65 31.81
N SER A 253 -5.90 31.72 33.12
CA SER A 253 -5.94 33.00 33.84
C SER A 253 -4.90 33.98 33.32
N LEU A 254 -3.70 33.48 32.97
CA LEU A 254 -2.65 34.28 32.35
C LEU A 254 -3.10 34.83 30.99
N MET A 255 -3.71 33.99 30.14
CA MET A 255 -4.26 34.39 28.84
C MET A 255 -5.30 35.49 28.99
N GLU A 256 -6.31 35.32 29.87
CA GLU A 256 -7.36 36.31 30.12
C GLU A 256 -6.78 37.66 30.58
N SER A 257 -5.77 37.64 31.46
CA SER A 257 -5.10 38.86 31.93
C SER A 257 -4.31 39.57 30.82
N GLN A 258 -3.68 38.80 29.92
CA GLN A 258 -2.89 39.32 28.81
C GLN A 258 -3.79 39.86 27.69
N GLU A 259 -4.94 39.23 27.43
CA GLU A 259 -5.97 39.74 26.51
C GLU A 259 -6.48 41.13 26.96
N ALA A 260 -6.82 41.28 28.23
CA ALA A 260 -7.24 42.57 28.79
C ALA A 260 -6.14 43.63 28.66
N ARG A 261 -4.88 43.25 28.89
CA ARG A 261 -3.71 44.14 28.72
C ARG A 261 -3.55 44.58 27.25
N VAL A 262 -3.59 43.67 26.29
CA VAL A 262 -3.51 44.00 24.85
C VAL A 262 -4.64 44.97 24.44
N ALA A 263 -5.87 44.70 24.89
CA ALA A 263 -7.03 45.55 24.60
C ALA A 263 -6.89 46.97 25.18
N SER A 264 -6.22 47.13 26.32
CA SER A 264 -6.02 48.43 26.99
C SER A 264 -4.95 49.32 26.32
N LEU A 265 -4.09 48.76 25.46
CA LEU A 265 -2.96 49.47 24.86
C LEU A 265 -3.32 50.12 23.51
N PRO A 266 -2.71 51.26 23.16
CA PRO A 266 -2.84 51.87 21.85
C PRO A 266 -2.15 51.00 20.77
N PRO A 267 -2.57 51.04 19.49
CA PRO A 267 -2.11 50.13 18.45
C PRO A 267 -0.58 49.93 18.35
N LEU A 268 0.19 51.03 18.30
CA LEU A 268 1.66 50.98 18.21
C LEU A 268 2.36 50.46 19.48
N GLY A 269 1.66 50.36 20.61
CA GLY A 269 2.19 49.83 21.87
C GLY A 269 1.81 48.37 22.16
N ARG A 270 1.11 47.70 21.23
CA ARG A 270 0.56 46.35 21.47
C ARG A 270 1.56 45.23 21.25
N LEU A 271 2.61 45.44 20.43
CA LEU A 271 3.49 44.37 19.96
C LEU A 271 3.97 43.44 21.09
N ASP A 272 4.64 43.97 22.11
CA ASP A 272 5.18 43.14 23.21
C ASP A 272 4.09 42.42 24.00
N ALA A 273 2.94 43.06 24.23
CA ALA A 273 1.81 42.44 24.91
C ALA A 273 1.17 41.33 24.07
N SER A 274 1.11 41.51 22.74
CA SER A 274 0.65 40.49 21.81
C SER A 274 1.62 39.32 21.71
N LEU A 275 2.94 39.55 21.78
CA LEU A 275 3.94 38.48 21.82
C LEU A 275 3.82 37.65 23.11
N ASP A 276 3.59 38.30 24.27
CA ASP A 276 3.32 37.60 25.53
C ASP A 276 2.05 36.75 25.45
N LEU A 277 0.97 37.33 24.94
CA LEU A 277 -0.30 36.63 24.74
C LEU A 277 -0.15 35.43 23.79
N ALA A 278 0.56 35.61 22.67
CA ALA A 278 0.83 34.55 21.72
C ALA A 278 1.63 33.39 22.34
N ARG A 279 2.64 33.66 23.19
CA ARG A 279 3.38 32.61 23.92
C ARG A 279 2.45 31.79 24.83
N THR A 280 1.52 32.46 25.52
CA THR A 280 0.54 31.78 26.39
C THR A 280 -0.47 30.96 25.57
N MET A 281 -0.97 31.50 24.45
CA MET A 281 -1.84 30.79 23.52
C MET A 281 -1.14 29.56 22.92
N LEU A 282 0.11 29.67 22.49
CA LEU A 282 0.91 28.54 22.03
C LEU A 282 1.12 27.49 23.14
N ALA A 283 1.41 27.91 24.37
CA ALA A 283 1.53 27.00 25.52
C ALA A 283 0.23 26.22 25.80
N LEU A 284 -0.93 26.84 25.52
CA LEU A 284 -2.26 26.21 25.61
C LEU A 284 -2.59 25.30 24.41
N GLY A 285 -1.85 25.41 23.30
CA GLY A 285 -2.15 24.68 22.06
C GLY A 285 -3.01 25.48 21.05
N PHE A 286 -3.22 26.78 21.26
CA PHE A 286 -4.12 27.65 20.48
C PHE A 286 -3.38 28.33 19.31
N GLY A 287 -3.10 27.57 18.25
CA GLY A 287 -2.34 28.05 17.10
C GLY A 287 -3.06 29.10 16.25
N GLN A 288 -4.38 28.96 16.05
CA GLN A 288 -5.14 29.90 15.21
C GLN A 288 -5.30 31.26 15.89
N GLU A 289 -5.58 31.25 17.19
CA GLU A 289 -5.73 32.42 18.03
C GLU A 289 -4.41 33.18 18.18
N ALA A 290 -3.31 32.45 18.41
CA ALA A 290 -1.97 33.04 18.44
C ALA A 290 -1.63 33.72 17.10
N ASN A 291 -1.94 33.06 15.97
CA ASN A 291 -1.71 33.62 14.65
C ASN A 291 -2.51 34.92 14.44
N ALA A 292 -3.79 34.93 14.81
CA ALA A 292 -4.64 36.12 14.67
C ALA A 292 -4.10 37.32 15.49
N VAL A 293 -3.73 37.09 16.76
CA VAL A 293 -3.16 38.14 17.63
C VAL A 293 -1.85 38.69 17.08
N LEU A 294 -0.99 37.83 16.52
CA LEU A 294 0.29 38.23 15.91
C LEU A 294 0.08 38.99 14.60
N ALA A 295 -0.87 38.58 13.78
CA ALA A 295 -1.23 39.27 12.53
C ALA A 295 -1.78 40.67 12.81
N ASP A 296 -2.66 40.82 13.80
CA ASP A 296 -3.19 42.12 14.23
C ASP A 296 -2.09 43.03 14.78
N ALA A 297 -1.14 42.48 15.54
CA ALA A 297 0.01 43.22 16.05
C ALA A 297 0.92 43.73 14.90
N LEU A 298 1.19 42.89 13.90
CA LEU A 298 1.98 43.27 12.73
C LEU A 298 1.25 44.29 11.84
N ALA A 299 -0.07 44.20 11.72
CA ALA A 299 -0.87 45.20 11.00
C ALA A 299 -0.85 46.57 11.71
N ALA A 300 -0.82 46.57 13.05
CA ALA A 300 -0.71 47.78 13.85
C ALA A 300 0.70 48.40 13.84
N ASP A 301 1.75 47.57 13.71
CA ASP A 301 3.14 48.01 13.58
C ASP A 301 3.90 47.23 12.48
N PRO A 302 3.79 47.66 11.20
CA PRO A 302 4.45 46.99 10.08
C PRO A 302 6.00 47.01 10.14
N ALA A 303 6.59 47.93 10.91
CA ALA A 303 8.04 48.00 11.10
C ALA A 303 8.57 46.79 11.87
N ALA A 304 7.71 46.09 12.63
CA ALA A 304 8.03 44.87 13.35
C ALA A 304 8.19 43.63 12.46
N SER A 305 8.03 43.73 11.14
CA SER A 305 8.16 42.60 10.20
C SER A 305 9.52 41.88 10.26
N GLY A 306 10.60 42.57 10.64
CA GLY A 306 11.93 41.99 10.86
C GLY A 306 12.17 41.46 12.28
N ASN A 307 11.19 41.52 13.19
CA ASN A 307 11.35 41.06 14.57
C ASN A 307 11.41 39.51 14.59
N GLN A 308 12.57 38.96 14.97
CA GLN A 308 12.81 37.52 14.99
C GLN A 308 11.85 36.75 15.92
N GLN A 309 11.43 37.33 17.04
CA GLN A 309 10.47 36.69 17.95
C GLN A 309 9.08 36.61 17.34
N LEU A 310 8.64 37.69 16.67
CA LEU A 310 7.37 37.72 15.95
C LEU A 310 7.37 36.68 14.81
N LEU A 311 8.44 36.63 14.00
CA LEU A 311 8.59 35.65 12.92
C LEU A 311 8.55 34.20 13.45
N MET A 312 9.28 33.91 14.53
CA MET A 312 9.31 32.57 15.12
C MET A 312 7.95 32.16 15.70
N LEU A 313 7.30 33.05 16.47
CA LEU A 313 5.99 32.79 17.04
C LEU A 313 4.92 32.61 15.97
N ASN A 314 4.98 33.40 14.89
CA ASN A 314 4.06 33.25 13.77
C ASN A 314 4.24 31.90 13.06
N ALA A 315 5.49 31.49 12.78
CA ALA A 315 5.77 30.19 12.17
C ALA A 315 5.32 29.01 13.06
N MET A 316 5.49 29.11 14.39
CA MET A 316 4.95 28.14 15.35
C MET A 316 3.42 28.12 15.33
N ALA A 317 2.78 29.29 15.33
CA ALA A 317 1.32 29.43 15.32
C ALA A 317 0.70 28.85 14.04
N GLU A 318 1.22 29.20 12.87
CA GLU A 318 0.81 28.64 11.57
C GLU A 318 0.97 27.12 11.53
N THR A 319 2.07 26.60 12.10
CA THR A 319 2.33 25.15 12.15
C THR A 319 1.35 24.43 13.07
N LEU A 320 1.06 24.99 14.24
CA LEU A 320 0.08 24.44 15.17
C LEU A 320 -1.35 24.54 14.63
N ALA A 321 -1.65 25.62 13.93
CA ALA A 321 -2.89 25.87 13.19
C ALA A 321 -3.05 24.96 11.97
N ARG A 322 -1.98 24.26 11.54
CA ARG A 322 -1.91 23.47 10.30
C ARG A 322 -2.26 24.29 9.06
N ALA A 323 -1.82 25.55 9.04
CA ALA A 323 -2.00 26.43 7.89
C ALA A 323 -1.31 25.86 6.64
N PRO A 324 -1.91 26.01 5.45
CA PRO A 324 -1.26 25.62 4.20
C PRO A 324 0.02 26.44 4.03
N GLY A 325 1.15 25.78 3.80
CA GLY A 325 2.44 26.46 3.63
C GLY A 325 3.22 26.75 4.93
N ALA A 326 2.73 26.35 6.11
CA ALA A 326 3.46 26.55 7.38
C ALA A 326 4.89 25.98 7.38
N ALA A 327 5.15 24.90 6.63
CA ALA A 327 6.50 24.36 6.46
C ALA A 327 7.44 25.34 5.73
N ALA A 328 6.91 26.14 4.80
CA ALA A 328 7.66 27.15 4.06
C ALA A 328 7.99 28.39 4.91
N ALA A 329 7.19 28.68 5.95
CA ALA A 329 7.49 29.77 6.89
C ALA A 329 8.89 29.60 7.53
N PHE A 330 9.31 28.36 7.77
CA PHE A 330 10.64 28.05 8.30
C PHE A 330 11.79 28.11 7.30
N ALA A 331 11.53 28.43 6.03
CA ALA A 331 12.56 28.72 5.04
C ALA A 331 13.04 30.18 5.09
N ASN A 332 12.42 31.03 5.92
CA ASN A 332 12.84 32.41 6.11
C ASN A 332 14.24 32.47 6.74
N PRO A 333 15.25 33.08 6.07
CA PRO A 333 16.62 33.16 6.57
C PRO A 333 16.76 34.02 7.83
N ASP A 334 15.80 34.90 8.12
CA ASP A 334 15.82 35.79 9.28
C ASP A 334 15.42 35.08 10.58
N LEU A 335 14.92 33.83 10.48
CA LEU A 335 14.59 33.03 11.66
C LEU A 335 15.84 32.59 12.42
N PRO A 336 15.77 32.53 13.76
CA PRO A 336 16.89 32.08 14.57
C PRO A 336 17.19 30.60 14.29
N ALA A 337 18.46 30.28 14.02
CA ALA A 337 18.91 28.91 13.73
C ALA A 337 19.13 28.09 15.01
N THR A 338 18.04 27.70 15.69
CA THR A 338 18.07 26.95 16.95
C THR A 338 17.59 25.50 16.79
N ASP A 339 17.85 24.66 17.79
CA ASP A 339 17.33 23.29 17.86
C ASP A 339 15.81 23.28 17.98
N GLU A 340 15.22 24.27 18.67
CA GLU A 340 13.78 24.48 18.72
C GLU A 340 13.20 24.84 17.34
N THR A 341 13.86 25.71 16.57
CA THR A 341 13.47 26.01 15.19
C THR A 341 13.50 24.74 14.33
N ARG A 342 14.52 23.89 14.51
CA ARG A 342 14.61 22.60 13.81
C ARG A 342 13.48 21.64 14.21
N LEU A 343 13.11 21.59 15.49
CA LEU A 343 11.96 20.82 15.97
C LEU A 343 10.69 21.26 15.23
N TRP A 344 10.39 22.56 15.22
CA TRP A 344 9.17 23.08 14.58
C TRP A 344 9.16 22.92 13.06
N GLN A 345 10.32 23.01 12.39
CA GLN A 345 10.47 22.59 11.00
C GLN A 345 10.05 21.12 10.80
N GLY A 346 10.46 20.24 11.70
CA GLY A 346 10.05 18.83 11.70
C GLY A 346 8.53 18.67 11.84
N ILE A 347 7.90 19.47 12.70
CA ILE A 347 6.43 19.47 12.89
C ILE A 347 5.72 19.97 11.62
N GLY A 348 6.24 21.03 10.97
CA GLY A 348 5.74 21.50 9.68
C GLY A 348 5.80 20.43 8.59
N LEU A 349 6.93 19.72 8.48
CA LEU A 349 7.08 18.59 7.55
C LEU A 349 6.16 17.41 7.88
N ALA A 350 5.91 17.15 9.17
CA ALA A 350 4.96 16.14 9.62
C ALA A 350 3.52 16.48 9.17
N ASN A 351 3.12 17.74 9.34
CA ASN A 351 1.84 18.26 8.86
C ASN A 351 1.72 18.19 7.33
N ALA A 352 2.83 18.42 6.61
CA ALA A 352 2.93 18.26 5.16
C ALA A 352 3.07 16.79 4.67
N HIS A 353 2.98 15.82 5.59
CA HIS A 353 3.03 14.38 5.29
C HIS A 353 4.36 13.89 4.67
N HIS A 354 5.48 14.44 5.15
CA HIS A 354 6.84 14.00 4.79
C HIS A 354 7.54 13.30 5.96
N PRO A 355 7.09 12.11 6.39
CA PRO A 355 7.54 11.49 7.64
C PRO A 355 9.04 11.23 7.69
N HIS A 356 9.65 10.74 6.61
CA HIS A 356 11.09 10.48 6.57
C HIS A 356 11.96 11.75 6.63
N GLN A 357 11.47 12.89 6.13
CA GLN A 357 12.16 14.17 6.25
C GLN A 357 11.95 14.82 7.63
N ALA A 358 10.77 14.63 8.21
CA ALA A 358 10.41 15.13 9.53
C ALA A 358 11.16 14.39 10.66
N ALA A 359 11.26 13.07 10.56
CA ALA A 359 11.79 12.20 11.61
C ALA A 359 13.14 12.65 12.20
N PRO A 360 14.22 12.88 11.43
CA PRO A 360 15.51 13.28 12.02
C PRO A 360 15.42 14.59 12.81
N LYS A 361 14.61 15.55 12.34
CA LYS A 361 14.39 16.83 13.03
C LYS A 361 13.59 16.65 14.32
N LEU A 362 12.53 15.85 14.27
CA LEU A 362 11.70 15.53 15.43
C LEU A 362 12.47 14.75 16.49
N VAL A 363 13.32 13.78 16.09
CA VAL A 363 14.15 13.00 17.01
C VAL A 363 15.16 13.87 17.73
N ALA A 364 15.82 14.78 17.02
CA ALA A 364 16.77 15.73 17.62
C ALA A 364 16.09 16.70 18.59
N GLY A 365 14.88 17.16 18.26
CA GLY A 365 14.10 18.10 19.08
C GLY A 365 13.26 17.46 20.19
N LEU A 366 13.19 16.13 20.28
CA LEU A 366 12.34 15.44 21.24
C LEU A 366 12.59 15.83 22.71
N PRO A 367 13.85 16.06 23.16
CA PRO A 367 14.10 16.56 24.51
C PRO A 367 13.48 17.94 24.79
N ILE A 368 13.42 18.83 23.79
CA ILE A 368 12.74 20.13 23.94
C ILE A 368 11.23 19.90 24.11
N LEU A 369 10.64 19.08 23.25
CA LEU A 369 9.19 18.82 23.26
C LEU A 369 8.68 18.35 24.63
N ILE A 370 9.36 17.39 25.25
CA ILE A 370 8.95 16.81 26.54
C ILE A 370 9.11 17.78 27.73
N THR A 371 9.69 18.97 27.50
CA THR A 371 9.74 20.07 28.48
C THR A 371 8.69 21.16 28.24
N TYR A 372 7.91 21.09 27.15
CA TYR A 372 6.84 22.07 26.92
C TYR A 372 5.72 21.96 27.95
N PRO A 373 4.84 22.97 28.06
CA PRO A 373 3.64 22.87 28.87
C PRO A 373 2.75 21.71 28.41
N ALA A 374 2.09 21.02 29.36
CA ALA A 374 1.31 19.83 29.09
C ALA A 374 0.22 19.99 28.00
N PRO A 375 -0.51 21.13 27.91
CA PRO A 375 -1.50 21.33 26.84
C PRO A 375 -0.85 21.30 25.44
N LEU A 376 0.28 22.00 25.27
CA LEU A 376 1.03 21.96 24.01
C LEU A 376 1.56 20.56 23.69
N GLN A 377 2.11 19.85 24.69
CA GLN A 377 2.56 18.46 24.50
C GLN A 377 1.44 17.55 23.98
N ARG A 378 0.21 17.68 24.50
CA ARG A 378 -0.96 16.93 24.02
C ARG A 378 -1.39 17.33 22.61
N ALA A 379 -1.22 18.60 22.23
CA ALA A 379 -1.56 19.08 20.90
C ALA A 379 -0.62 18.55 19.81
N ILE A 380 0.69 18.50 20.08
CA ILE A 380 1.71 18.15 19.07
C ILE A 380 2.28 16.72 19.22
N GLY A 381 2.24 16.15 20.42
CA GLY A 381 2.85 14.86 20.73
C GLY A 381 2.25 13.68 19.93
N PRO A 382 0.92 13.47 19.93
CA PRO A 382 0.30 12.40 19.17
C PRO A 382 0.63 12.42 17.66
N PRO A 383 0.47 13.53 16.90
CA PRO A 383 0.85 13.54 15.49
C PRO A 383 2.35 13.38 15.25
N ILE A 384 3.21 13.78 16.20
CA ILE A 384 4.66 13.50 16.13
C ILE A 384 4.93 12.00 16.29
N ALA A 385 4.27 11.34 17.24
CA ALA A 385 4.36 9.88 17.41
C ALA A 385 3.92 9.15 16.13
N GLU A 386 2.74 9.50 15.58
CA GLU A 386 2.22 8.95 14.31
C GLU A 386 3.25 9.13 13.16
N THR A 387 3.92 10.28 13.11
CA THR A 387 4.93 10.59 12.08
C THR A 387 6.21 9.77 12.25
N LEU A 388 6.69 9.63 13.49
CA LEU A 388 7.88 8.82 13.79
C LEU A 388 7.63 7.33 13.55
N ILE A 389 6.43 6.82 13.87
CA ILE A 389 6.03 5.44 13.54
C ILE A 389 6.03 5.25 12.02
N ALA A 390 5.46 6.18 11.26
CA ALA A 390 5.46 6.11 9.79
C ALA A 390 6.88 6.18 9.18
N ALA A 391 7.86 6.71 9.91
CA ALA A 391 9.27 6.76 9.52
C ALA A 391 10.11 5.61 10.10
N ASP A 392 9.48 4.61 10.74
CA ASP A 392 10.12 3.46 11.40
C ASP A 392 11.07 3.85 12.55
N ALA A 393 10.83 5.00 13.18
CA ALA A 393 11.63 5.53 14.29
C ALA A 393 11.03 5.14 15.66
N LEU A 394 10.93 3.84 15.94
CA LEU A 394 10.21 3.32 17.12
C LEU A 394 10.88 3.62 18.47
N ALA A 395 12.21 3.64 18.56
CA ALA A 395 12.89 3.95 19.81
C ALA A 395 12.60 5.40 20.32
N PRO A 396 12.64 6.44 19.47
CA PRO A 396 12.13 7.77 19.81
C PRO A 396 10.66 7.78 20.25
N VAL A 397 9.78 7.00 19.61
CA VAL A 397 8.36 6.88 20.00
C VAL A 397 8.23 6.32 21.41
N GLY A 398 8.98 5.27 21.74
CA GLY A 398 9.00 4.71 23.10
C GLY A 398 9.37 5.74 24.16
N ARG A 399 10.36 6.60 23.90
CA ARG A 399 10.74 7.71 24.80
C ARG A 399 9.63 8.75 24.94
N LEU A 400 8.98 9.13 23.84
CA LEU A 400 7.86 10.06 23.86
C LEU A 400 6.69 9.50 24.68
N LEU A 401 6.31 8.25 24.45
CA LEU A 401 5.20 7.58 25.15
C LEU A 401 5.51 7.38 26.63
N ALA A 402 6.75 7.01 26.98
CA ALA A 402 7.21 6.89 28.36
C ALA A 402 7.03 8.20 29.16
N ALA A 403 7.32 9.35 28.54
CA ALA A 403 7.14 10.66 29.16
C ALA A 403 5.66 11.05 29.39
N HIS A 404 4.74 10.36 28.73
CA HIS A 404 3.28 10.61 28.78
C HIS A 404 2.50 9.36 29.21
N SER A 405 3.12 8.51 30.02
CA SER A 405 2.50 7.27 30.48
C SER A 405 1.15 7.54 31.15
N GLY A 406 0.12 6.81 30.72
CA GLY A 406 -1.24 6.96 31.23
C GLY A 406 -2.05 8.14 30.68
N ASP A 407 -1.48 8.98 29.80
CA ASP A 407 -2.22 10.09 29.17
C ASP A 407 -3.11 9.56 28.02
N PRO A 408 -4.46 9.71 28.11
CA PRO A 408 -5.37 9.24 27.06
C PRO A 408 -5.16 9.91 25.69
N ALA A 409 -4.51 11.08 25.61
CA ALA A 409 -4.21 11.74 24.35
C ALA A 409 -3.23 10.91 23.47
N PHE A 410 -2.44 10.03 24.09
CA PHE A 410 -1.45 9.19 23.43
C PHE A 410 -1.91 7.75 23.21
N ALA A 411 -3.17 7.40 23.53
CA ALA A 411 -3.63 6.02 23.48
C ALA A 411 -3.54 5.42 22.06
N LEU A 412 -3.93 6.17 21.03
CA LEU A 412 -3.79 5.74 19.63
C LEU A 412 -2.32 5.49 19.24
N ALA A 413 -1.42 6.40 19.61
CA ALA A 413 0.01 6.27 19.33
C ALA A 413 0.65 5.07 20.04
N GLN A 414 0.20 4.75 21.26
CA GLN A 414 0.63 3.52 21.97
C GLN A 414 0.20 2.26 21.21
N ALA A 415 -1.05 2.21 20.73
CA ALA A 415 -1.55 1.07 19.97
C ALA A 415 -0.83 0.91 18.62
N GLU A 416 -0.58 2.01 17.91
CA GLU A 416 0.20 2.00 16.65
C GLU A 416 1.66 1.61 16.88
N ALA A 417 2.28 2.02 17.99
CA ALA A 417 3.63 1.61 18.35
C ALA A 417 3.71 0.10 18.62
N LEU A 418 2.72 -0.48 19.32
CA LEU A 418 2.63 -1.94 19.51
C LEU A 418 2.50 -2.68 18.19
N GLN A 419 1.67 -2.17 17.27
CA GLN A 419 1.53 -2.77 15.93
C GLN A 419 2.86 -2.74 15.18
N ALA A 420 3.52 -1.58 15.14
CA ALA A 420 4.78 -1.41 14.43
C ALA A 420 5.93 -2.21 15.06
N ALA A 421 5.92 -2.41 16.38
CA ALA A 421 6.88 -3.24 17.10
C ALA A 421 6.62 -4.76 16.96
N GLY A 422 5.61 -5.18 16.20
CA GLY A 422 5.33 -6.60 15.94
C GLY A 422 4.50 -7.30 17.03
N TYR A 423 3.73 -6.55 17.83
CA TYR A 423 2.81 -7.08 18.85
C TYR A 423 1.34 -6.93 18.44
N PRO A 424 0.87 -7.60 17.37
CA PRO A 424 -0.41 -7.29 16.73
C PRO A 424 -1.63 -7.60 17.63
N HIS A 425 -1.59 -8.66 18.45
CA HIS A 425 -2.68 -8.98 19.36
C HIS A 425 -2.84 -7.96 20.49
N GLN A 426 -1.71 -7.44 21.02
CA GLN A 426 -1.73 -6.38 22.03
C GLN A 426 -2.19 -5.05 21.42
N ALA A 427 -1.81 -4.78 20.17
CA ALA A 427 -2.30 -3.63 19.41
C ALA A 427 -3.82 -3.68 19.21
N ILE A 428 -4.39 -4.82 18.76
CA ILE A 428 -5.85 -5.01 18.64
C ILE A 428 -6.55 -4.75 19.97
N ALA A 429 -6.07 -5.37 21.06
CA ALA A 429 -6.64 -5.16 22.39
C ALA A 429 -6.58 -3.69 22.84
N SER A 430 -5.54 -2.96 22.42
CA SER A 430 -5.39 -1.53 22.71
C SER A 430 -6.33 -0.67 21.86
N TYR A 431 -6.48 -0.97 20.56
CA TYR A 431 -7.45 -0.32 19.69
C TYR A 431 -8.88 -0.50 20.19
N ASP A 432 -9.25 -1.72 20.60
CA ASP A 432 -10.60 -2.01 21.08
C ASP A 432 -10.92 -1.29 22.40
N LYS A 433 -9.91 -1.03 23.24
CA LYS A 433 -10.07 -0.17 24.44
C LYS A 433 -10.33 1.29 24.06
N ILE A 434 -9.67 1.80 23.02
CA ILE A 434 -9.83 3.19 22.55
C ILE A 434 -11.26 3.46 22.10
N TRP A 435 -12.01 2.46 21.64
CA TRP A 435 -13.42 2.63 21.22
C TRP A 435 -14.31 3.19 22.33
N ARG A 436 -13.95 2.94 23.60
CA ARG A 436 -14.70 3.38 24.78
C ARG A 436 -14.23 4.76 25.29
N LEU A 437 -13.18 5.33 24.69
CA LEU A 437 -12.75 6.69 25.01
C LEU A 437 -13.71 7.69 24.36
N GLY A 438 -13.89 8.86 25.01
CA GLY A 438 -14.77 9.92 24.50
C GLY A 438 -14.23 10.67 23.27
N ASP A 439 -12.98 10.40 22.86
CA ASP A 439 -12.34 11.05 21.71
C ASP A 439 -12.74 10.37 20.39
N GLN A 440 -13.60 11.04 19.61
CA GLN A 440 -14.11 10.53 18.34
C GLN A 440 -13.01 10.31 17.29
N ARG A 441 -11.97 11.16 17.27
CA ARG A 441 -10.84 11.01 16.33
C ARG A 441 -10.10 9.71 16.64
N GLN A 442 -9.70 9.51 17.88
CA GLN A 442 -8.97 8.32 18.28
C GLN A 442 -9.81 7.05 18.08
N ALA A 443 -11.09 7.09 18.47
CA ALA A 443 -12.01 5.96 18.31
C ALA A 443 -12.22 5.58 16.84
N GLY A 444 -12.50 6.54 15.95
CA GLY A 444 -12.70 6.29 14.52
C GLY A 444 -11.45 5.68 13.87
N ILE A 445 -10.28 6.26 14.13
CA ILE A 445 -9.01 5.74 13.58
C ILE A 445 -8.72 4.33 14.12
N ALA A 446 -8.86 4.12 15.43
CA ALA A 446 -8.59 2.83 16.07
C ALA A 446 -9.48 1.70 15.55
N LYS A 447 -10.77 1.97 15.28
CA LYS A 447 -11.68 0.98 14.67
C LYS A 447 -11.18 0.51 13.31
N ILE A 448 -10.86 1.44 12.41
CA ILE A 448 -10.36 1.10 11.08
C ILE A 448 -9.02 0.34 11.17
N ARG A 449 -8.10 0.76 12.04
CA ARG A 449 -6.81 0.06 12.25
C ARG A 449 -7.00 -1.35 12.79
N SER A 450 -7.89 -1.55 13.77
CA SER A 450 -8.23 -2.87 14.32
C SER A 450 -8.80 -3.79 13.24
N ILE A 451 -9.73 -3.30 12.41
CA ILE A 451 -10.32 -4.10 11.31
C ILE A 451 -9.24 -4.52 10.31
N LEU A 452 -8.42 -3.57 9.83
CA LEU A 452 -7.35 -3.86 8.87
C LEU A 452 -6.32 -4.85 9.43
N LEU A 453 -5.95 -4.71 10.71
CA LEU A 453 -5.01 -5.61 11.35
C LEU A 453 -5.59 -7.02 11.53
N ARG A 454 -6.87 -7.15 11.90
CA ARG A 454 -7.57 -8.45 11.97
C ARG A 454 -7.62 -9.15 10.62
N HIS A 455 -7.86 -8.38 9.54
CA HIS A 455 -7.81 -8.91 8.18
C HIS A 455 -6.39 -9.38 7.80
N GLN A 456 -5.37 -8.58 8.09
CA GLN A 456 -3.97 -8.94 7.86
C GLN A 456 -3.56 -10.23 8.61
N LEU A 457 -4.12 -10.47 9.79
CA LEU A 457 -3.92 -11.70 10.56
C LEU A 457 -4.80 -12.88 10.11
N GLY A 458 -5.65 -12.70 9.10
CA GLY A 458 -6.59 -13.73 8.62
C GLY A 458 -7.75 -14.05 9.58
N GLN A 459 -8.01 -13.20 10.57
CA GLN A 459 -9.11 -13.38 11.52
C GLN A 459 -10.48 -13.03 10.93
N ILE A 460 -10.49 -12.18 9.90
CA ILE A 460 -11.65 -11.85 9.08
C ILE A 460 -11.25 -11.84 7.62
N ASP A 461 -12.14 -12.26 6.74
CA ASP A 461 -11.90 -12.21 5.30
C ASP A 461 -12.04 -10.77 4.74
N ALA A 462 -11.69 -10.59 3.47
CA ALA A 462 -11.71 -9.27 2.83
C ALA A 462 -13.14 -8.68 2.74
N ALA A 463 -14.16 -9.52 2.55
CA ALA A 463 -15.55 -9.09 2.46
C ALA A 463 -16.09 -8.60 3.82
N GLN A 464 -15.79 -9.34 4.90
CA GLN A 464 -16.11 -8.98 6.28
C GLN A 464 -15.39 -7.70 6.70
N ALA A 465 -14.12 -7.55 6.32
CA ALA A 465 -13.34 -6.34 6.60
C ALA A 465 -13.93 -5.12 5.87
N ALA A 466 -14.23 -5.25 4.57
CA ALA A 466 -14.86 -4.19 3.78
C ALA A 466 -16.21 -3.76 4.38
N ALA A 467 -17.08 -4.72 4.69
CA ALA A 467 -18.39 -4.46 5.29
C ALA A 467 -18.29 -3.81 6.69
N SER A 468 -17.24 -4.15 7.46
CA SER A 468 -16.98 -3.51 8.75
C SER A 468 -16.49 -2.08 8.60
N ILE A 469 -15.61 -1.81 7.63
CA ILE A 469 -15.15 -0.45 7.31
C ILE A 469 -16.32 0.41 6.83
N ASP A 470 -17.22 -0.11 5.99
CA ASP A 470 -18.40 0.64 5.51
C ASP A 470 -19.26 1.17 6.66
N LYS A 471 -19.45 0.38 7.72
CA LYS A 471 -20.21 0.80 8.92
C LYS A 471 -19.55 1.93 9.70
N HIS A 472 -18.22 2.03 9.62
CA HIS A 472 -17.41 2.96 10.39
C HIS A 472 -16.76 4.07 9.55
N LEU A 473 -17.05 4.10 8.24
CA LEU A 473 -16.46 5.04 7.29
C LEU A 473 -16.72 6.50 7.68
N TYR A 474 -17.83 6.75 8.37
CA TYR A 474 -18.27 8.07 8.79
C TYR A 474 -17.98 8.39 10.26
N ASP A 475 -17.34 7.48 11.01
CA ASP A 475 -17.03 7.70 12.43
C ASP A 475 -16.02 8.84 12.64
N TRP A 476 -15.11 9.05 11.67
CA TRP A 476 -14.18 10.16 11.65
C TRP A 476 -13.80 10.54 10.21
N ARG A 477 -13.87 11.82 9.85
CA ARG A 477 -13.63 12.31 8.48
C ARG A 477 -12.44 13.26 8.35
N GLY A 478 -11.34 12.95 9.04
CA GLY A 478 -10.09 13.66 8.80
C GLY A 478 -9.56 13.39 7.39
N PRO A 479 -9.15 14.39 6.58
CA PRO A 479 -8.80 14.22 5.15
C PRO A 479 -7.84 13.05 4.87
N ARG A 480 -6.73 12.96 5.61
CA ARG A 480 -5.75 11.86 5.48
C ARG A 480 -6.33 10.51 5.88
N HIS A 481 -7.16 10.47 6.93
CA HIS A 481 -7.79 9.25 7.39
C HIS A 481 -8.84 8.77 6.38
N GLU A 482 -9.68 9.67 5.85
CA GLU A 482 -10.69 9.34 4.86
C GLU A 482 -10.05 8.84 3.56
N TRP A 483 -8.98 9.50 3.06
CA TRP A 483 -8.21 9.00 1.92
C TRP A 483 -7.70 7.58 2.15
N ASN A 484 -6.94 7.35 3.22
CA ASN A 484 -6.33 6.04 3.50
C ASN A 484 -7.39 4.95 3.71
N THR A 485 -8.48 5.25 4.40
CA THR A 485 -9.56 4.30 4.67
C THR A 485 -10.28 3.92 3.38
N ARG A 486 -10.56 4.88 2.49
CA ARG A 486 -11.20 4.58 1.20
C ARG A 486 -10.28 3.80 0.27
N LEU A 487 -8.98 4.10 0.22
CA LEU A 487 -8.02 3.29 -0.54
C LEU A 487 -7.96 1.84 -0.02
N ALA A 488 -7.91 1.66 1.31
CA ALA A 488 -7.95 0.34 1.93
C ALA A 488 -9.26 -0.40 1.62
N LEU A 489 -10.41 0.29 1.71
CA LEU A 489 -11.72 -0.26 1.37
C LEU A 489 -11.80 -0.71 -0.10
N ALA A 490 -11.26 0.08 -1.04
CA ALA A 490 -11.22 -0.31 -2.45
C ALA A 490 -10.38 -1.58 -2.66
N ASN A 491 -9.24 -1.70 -1.99
CA ASN A 491 -8.41 -2.90 -2.06
C ASN A 491 -9.11 -4.13 -1.50
N LEU A 492 -9.73 -4.02 -0.31
CA LEU A 492 -10.49 -5.11 0.30
C LEU A 492 -11.66 -5.57 -0.58
N ARG A 493 -12.38 -4.64 -1.20
CA ARG A 493 -13.46 -4.97 -2.14
C ARG A 493 -12.95 -5.71 -3.36
N ALA A 494 -11.85 -5.26 -3.95
CA ALA A 494 -11.23 -5.95 -5.08
C ALA A 494 -10.73 -7.36 -4.71
N GLU A 495 -10.15 -7.52 -3.52
CA GLU A 495 -9.75 -8.84 -2.99
C GLU A 495 -10.95 -9.76 -2.75
N ALA A 496 -12.09 -9.21 -2.33
CA ALA A 496 -13.35 -9.92 -2.20
C ALA A 496 -14.05 -10.21 -3.56
N GLY A 497 -13.49 -9.76 -4.69
CA GLY A 497 -14.09 -9.89 -6.02
C GLY A 497 -15.16 -8.84 -6.36
N ASP A 498 -15.40 -7.88 -5.46
CA ASP A 498 -16.34 -6.77 -5.66
C ASP A 498 -15.67 -5.58 -6.39
N TRP A 499 -15.20 -5.86 -7.60
CA TRP A 499 -14.53 -4.88 -8.46
C TRP A 499 -15.38 -3.65 -8.82
N PRO A 500 -16.71 -3.77 -9.10
CA PRO A 500 -17.54 -2.59 -9.40
C PRO A 500 -17.52 -1.57 -8.27
N HIS A 501 -17.71 -2.00 -7.02
CA HIS A 501 -17.71 -1.09 -5.87
C HIS A 501 -16.30 -0.64 -5.48
N ALA A 502 -15.26 -1.45 -5.75
CA ALA A 502 -13.87 -1.02 -5.56
C ALA A 502 -13.53 0.19 -6.45
N LEU A 503 -13.77 0.10 -7.76
CA LEU A 503 -13.49 1.16 -8.73
C LEU A 503 -14.41 2.38 -8.53
N SER A 504 -15.70 2.16 -8.25
CA SER A 504 -16.64 3.25 -7.93
C SER A 504 -16.22 4.02 -6.67
N ASN A 505 -15.69 3.34 -5.65
CA ASN A 505 -15.17 4.00 -4.45
C ASN A 505 -13.93 4.85 -4.76
N LEU A 506 -12.98 4.38 -5.58
CA LEU A 506 -11.84 5.21 -5.99
C LEU A 506 -12.25 6.42 -6.84
N GLN A 507 -13.28 6.29 -7.69
CA GLN A 507 -13.86 7.43 -8.41
C GLN A 507 -14.53 8.43 -7.44
N ALA A 508 -15.12 7.96 -6.34
CA ALA A 508 -15.63 8.85 -5.29
C ALA A 508 -14.50 9.57 -4.54
N VAL A 509 -13.36 8.89 -4.29
CA VAL A 509 -12.15 9.51 -3.71
C VAL A 509 -11.66 10.65 -4.60
N ASP A 510 -11.61 10.45 -5.92
CA ASP A 510 -11.17 11.48 -6.87
C ASP A 510 -12.01 12.76 -6.77
N ARG A 511 -13.34 12.62 -6.65
CA ARG A 511 -14.25 13.75 -6.44
C ARG A 511 -14.09 14.43 -5.07
N LEU A 512 -13.76 13.67 -4.03
CA LEU A 512 -13.56 14.20 -2.68
C LEU A 512 -12.23 14.92 -2.52
N PHE A 513 -11.22 14.57 -3.33
CA PHE A 513 -9.85 15.07 -3.20
C PHE A 513 -9.29 15.54 -4.56
N PRO A 514 -9.89 16.56 -5.20
CA PRO A 514 -9.50 16.99 -6.55
C PRO A 514 -8.05 17.49 -6.64
N ALA A 515 -7.50 18.04 -5.55
CA ALA A 515 -6.10 18.47 -5.48
C ALA A 515 -5.09 17.29 -5.62
N ARG A 516 -5.55 16.05 -5.43
CA ARG A 516 -4.74 14.82 -5.51
C ARG A 516 -5.14 13.92 -6.69
N HIS A 517 -5.75 14.51 -7.73
CA HIS A 517 -6.22 13.79 -8.92
C HIS A 517 -5.16 12.86 -9.53
N ASN A 518 -3.92 13.34 -9.67
CA ASN A 518 -2.85 12.53 -10.26
C ASN A 518 -2.49 11.29 -9.43
N GLU A 519 -2.56 11.39 -8.09
CA GLU A 519 -2.29 10.26 -7.19
C GLU A 519 -3.40 9.21 -7.32
N ILE A 520 -4.67 9.63 -7.24
CA ILE A 520 -5.81 8.71 -7.34
C ILE A 520 -5.98 8.13 -8.74
N LEU A 521 -5.62 8.87 -9.79
CA LEU A 521 -5.62 8.37 -11.17
C LEU A 521 -4.65 7.19 -11.32
N ALA A 522 -3.46 7.28 -10.71
CA ALA A 522 -2.50 6.18 -10.70
C ALA A 522 -3.06 4.94 -9.97
N ASP A 523 -3.70 5.14 -8.81
CA ASP A 523 -4.35 4.05 -8.05
C ASP A 523 -5.53 3.42 -8.81
N ARG A 524 -6.39 4.24 -9.43
CA ARG A 524 -7.51 3.80 -10.27
C ARG A 524 -7.00 2.97 -11.47
N THR A 525 -5.98 3.48 -12.15
CA THR A 525 -5.37 2.79 -13.31
C THR A 525 -4.78 1.45 -12.89
N ALA A 526 -4.06 1.40 -11.77
CA ALA A 526 -3.49 0.15 -11.24
C ALA A 526 -4.58 -0.85 -10.83
N MET A 527 -5.66 -0.39 -10.19
CA MET A 527 -6.80 -1.21 -9.80
C MET A 527 -7.51 -1.80 -11.03
N PHE A 528 -7.79 -0.97 -12.04
CA PHE A 528 -8.41 -1.41 -13.29
C PHE A 528 -7.52 -2.42 -14.02
N ALA A 529 -6.21 -2.13 -14.13
CA ALA A 529 -5.24 -3.06 -14.70
C ALA A 529 -5.20 -4.41 -13.97
N ARG A 530 -5.31 -4.42 -12.63
CA ARG A 530 -5.36 -5.65 -11.85
C ARG A 530 -6.62 -6.46 -12.13
N MET A 531 -7.76 -5.81 -12.29
CA MET A 531 -9.03 -6.44 -12.65
C MET A 531 -8.95 -7.11 -14.03
N ILE A 532 -8.52 -6.36 -15.07
CA ILE A 532 -8.53 -6.84 -16.45
C ILE A 532 -7.47 -7.91 -16.74
N ASN A 533 -6.37 -7.94 -15.98
CA ASN A 533 -5.30 -8.94 -16.14
C ASN A 533 -5.55 -10.21 -15.31
N GLY A 534 -6.53 -10.19 -14.41
CA GLY A 534 -6.94 -11.35 -13.61
C GLY A 534 -8.16 -12.05 -14.19
N PRO A 535 -8.64 -13.14 -13.55
CA PRO A 535 -9.85 -13.84 -13.97
C PRO A 535 -11.13 -13.08 -13.55
N ALA A 536 -11.03 -11.81 -13.16
CA ALA A 536 -12.13 -11.07 -12.55
C ALA A 536 -13.32 -10.93 -13.49
N LEU A 537 -13.05 -10.56 -14.75
CA LEU A 537 -14.11 -10.33 -15.74
C LEU A 537 -14.82 -11.63 -16.14
N ASP A 538 -14.11 -12.76 -16.18
CA ASP A 538 -14.70 -14.08 -16.50
C ASP A 538 -15.70 -14.55 -15.44
N HIS A 539 -15.55 -14.09 -14.20
CA HIS A 539 -16.46 -14.42 -13.08
C HIS A 539 -17.57 -13.38 -12.88
N MET A 540 -17.55 -12.26 -13.61
CA MET A 540 -18.62 -11.28 -13.57
C MET A 540 -19.76 -11.67 -14.50
N GLY A 541 -21.00 -11.36 -14.10
CA GLY A 541 -22.12 -11.41 -15.04
C GLY A 541 -21.94 -10.37 -16.17
N PRO A 542 -22.44 -10.63 -17.39
CA PRO A 542 -22.22 -9.76 -18.56
C PRO A 542 -22.54 -8.28 -18.30
N LEU A 543 -23.68 -8.02 -17.64
CA LEU A 543 -24.10 -6.65 -17.30
C LEU A 543 -23.12 -5.93 -16.36
N ALA A 544 -22.58 -6.64 -15.37
CA ALA A 544 -21.61 -6.07 -14.44
C ALA A 544 -20.27 -5.78 -15.13
N ALA A 545 -19.83 -6.69 -16.01
CA ALA A 545 -18.61 -6.50 -16.79
C ALA A 545 -18.71 -5.27 -17.70
N ILE A 546 -19.82 -5.13 -18.45
CA ILE A 546 -20.09 -3.97 -19.31
C ILE A 546 -20.07 -2.68 -18.48
N ALA A 547 -20.87 -2.62 -17.42
CA ALA A 547 -21.00 -1.42 -16.60
C ALA A 547 -19.66 -0.97 -15.99
N VAL A 548 -18.82 -1.91 -15.56
CA VAL A 548 -17.49 -1.57 -15.00
C VAL A 548 -16.53 -1.11 -16.09
N ILE A 549 -16.50 -1.76 -17.25
CA ILE A 549 -15.61 -1.38 -18.35
C ILE A 549 -15.99 0.01 -18.87
N GLU A 550 -17.27 0.26 -19.15
CA GLU A 550 -17.73 1.54 -19.69
C GLU A 550 -17.47 2.71 -18.73
N ARG A 551 -17.77 2.51 -17.43
CA ARG A 551 -17.54 3.55 -16.41
C ARG A 551 -16.07 3.88 -16.18
N ASN A 552 -15.16 3.01 -16.61
CA ASN A 552 -13.72 3.17 -16.50
C ASN A 552 -13.04 3.17 -17.88
N GLY A 553 -13.78 3.57 -18.93
CA GLY A 553 -13.25 3.62 -20.30
C GLY A 553 -12.03 4.53 -20.46
N ASP A 554 -11.91 5.54 -19.60
CA ASP A 554 -10.73 6.43 -19.47
C ASP A 554 -9.45 5.69 -19.06
N LEU A 555 -9.58 4.53 -18.41
CA LEU A 555 -8.47 3.75 -17.87
C LEU A 555 -8.04 2.58 -18.77
N ILE A 556 -8.70 2.39 -19.92
CA ILE A 556 -8.36 1.31 -20.84
C ILE A 556 -6.93 1.54 -21.37
N PRO A 557 -5.99 0.61 -21.13
CA PRO A 557 -4.60 0.80 -21.54
C PRO A 557 -4.47 0.82 -23.07
N GLN A 558 -3.45 1.49 -23.59
CA GLN A 558 -3.17 1.47 -25.02
C GLN A 558 -2.55 0.12 -25.46
N GLY A 559 -2.67 -0.20 -26.74
CA GLY A 559 -2.08 -1.40 -27.33
C GLY A 559 -2.84 -2.69 -27.00
N ALA A 560 -2.13 -3.82 -26.99
CA ALA A 560 -2.73 -5.15 -26.94
C ALA A 560 -3.62 -5.40 -25.70
N ALA A 561 -3.24 -4.84 -24.54
CA ALA A 561 -4.03 -4.97 -23.31
C ALA A 561 -5.39 -4.28 -23.43
N GLY A 562 -5.45 -3.09 -24.04
CA GLY A 562 -6.73 -2.40 -24.28
C GLY A 562 -7.60 -3.12 -25.29
N LEU A 563 -6.99 -3.64 -26.37
CA LEU A 563 -7.70 -4.44 -27.36
C LEU A 563 -8.33 -5.70 -26.74
N HIS A 564 -7.68 -6.32 -25.76
CA HIS A 564 -8.25 -7.45 -25.01
C HIS A 564 -9.53 -7.04 -24.26
N VAL A 565 -9.51 -5.90 -23.55
CA VAL A 565 -10.68 -5.37 -22.83
C VAL A 565 -11.82 -5.03 -23.79
N ILE A 566 -11.52 -4.35 -24.91
CA ILE A 566 -12.51 -4.00 -25.94
C ILE A 566 -13.12 -5.26 -26.56
N LYS A 567 -12.31 -6.30 -26.82
CA LYS A 567 -12.79 -7.59 -27.30
C LYS A 567 -13.75 -8.24 -26.32
N LEU A 568 -13.43 -8.19 -25.02
CA LEU A 568 -14.32 -8.74 -24.00
C LEU A 568 -15.63 -7.96 -23.91
N LEU A 569 -15.56 -6.63 -23.93
CA LEU A 569 -16.75 -5.77 -23.96
C LEU A 569 -17.67 -6.14 -25.13
N ALA A 570 -17.11 -6.27 -26.34
CA ALA A 570 -17.89 -6.68 -27.52
C ALA A 570 -18.55 -8.06 -27.34
N LYS A 571 -17.81 -9.03 -26.79
CA LYS A 571 -18.33 -10.39 -26.50
C LYS A 571 -19.52 -10.33 -25.53
N GLU A 572 -19.40 -9.58 -24.43
CA GLU A 572 -20.45 -9.49 -23.42
C GLU A 572 -21.69 -8.72 -23.93
N LEU A 573 -21.49 -7.72 -24.80
CA LEU A 573 -22.61 -7.02 -25.46
C LEU A 573 -23.39 -7.94 -26.41
N ILE A 574 -22.69 -8.77 -27.20
CA ILE A 574 -23.35 -9.78 -28.05
C ILE A 574 -24.10 -10.80 -27.18
N ALA A 575 -23.52 -11.23 -26.06
CA ALA A 575 -24.15 -12.20 -25.17
C ALA A 575 -25.44 -11.69 -24.49
N LEU A 576 -25.65 -10.36 -24.45
CA LEU A 576 -26.88 -9.72 -23.97
C LEU A 576 -27.84 -9.31 -25.10
N ASP A 577 -27.61 -9.79 -26.33
CA ASP A 577 -28.38 -9.42 -27.53
C ASP A 577 -28.44 -7.89 -27.73
N LEU A 578 -27.30 -7.21 -27.56
CA LEU A 578 -27.13 -5.76 -27.80
C LEU A 578 -26.27 -5.49 -29.05
N PRO A 579 -26.71 -5.88 -30.27
CA PRO A 579 -25.92 -5.75 -31.49
C PRO A 579 -25.60 -4.29 -31.84
N GLY A 580 -26.53 -3.37 -31.57
CA GLY A 580 -26.33 -1.94 -31.83
C GLY A 580 -25.18 -1.31 -31.04
N GLU A 581 -24.95 -1.79 -29.81
CA GLU A 581 -23.83 -1.34 -28.97
C GLU A 581 -22.54 -2.13 -29.28
N ALA A 582 -22.66 -3.40 -29.67
CA ALA A 582 -21.51 -4.23 -30.04
C ALA A 582 -20.81 -3.77 -31.33
N ALA A 583 -21.58 -3.34 -32.34
CA ALA A 583 -21.07 -2.94 -33.66
C ALA A 583 -19.98 -1.83 -33.59
N PRO A 584 -20.19 -0.67 -32.94
CA PRO A 584 -19.15 0.37 -32.85
C PRO A 584 -17.91 -0.07 -32.07
N VAL A 585 -18.08 -0.95 -31.06
CA VAL A 585 -16.97 -1.51 -30.28
C VAL A 585 -16.13 -2.45 -31.15
N LEU A 586 -16.77 -3.34 -31.91
CA LEU A 586 -16.12 -4.25 -32.86
C LEU A 586 -15.45 -3.51 -34.02
N GLN A 587 -16.05 -2.43 -34.53
CA GLN A 587 -15.46 -1.60 -35.58
C GLN A 587 -14.16 -0.95 -35.10
N LYS A 588 -14.15 -0.35 -33.90
CA LYS A 588 -12.91 0.19 -33.29
C LYS A 588 -11.85 -0.89 -33.10
N LEU A 589 -12.26 -2.07 -32.64
CA LEU A 589 -11.37 -3.21 -32.46
C LEU A 589 -10.77 -3.68 -33.79
N LEU A 590 -11.58 -3.72 -34.85
CA LEU A 590 -11.16 -4.09 -36.20
C LEU A 590 -10.11 -3.11 -36.74
N ASP A 591 -10.38 -1.81 -36.62
CA ASP A 591 -9.49 -0.75 -37.12
C ASP A 591 -8.14 -0.75 -36.41
N ALA A 592 -8.13 -1.05 -35.12
CA ALA A 592 -6.91 -1.11 -34.31
C ALA A 592 -6.16 -2.46 -34.38
N THR A 593 -6.74 -3.51 -34.96
CA THR A 593 -6.10 -4.83 -35.07
C THR A 593 -5.29 -4.96 -36.37
N PRO A 594 -3.99 -5.32 -36.32
CA PRO A 594 -3.18 -5.52 -37.53
C PRO A 594 -3.74 -6.61 -38.46
N PRO A 595 -3.45 -6.56 -39.77
CA PRO A 595 -3.87 -7.60 -40.73
C PRO A 595 -3.44 -9.01 -40.31
N GLY A 596 -4.35 -9.98 -40.45
CA GLY A 596 -4.11 -11.38 -40.10
C GLY A 596 -5.37 -12.10 -39.60
N GLN A 597 -5.20 -13.33 -39.10
CA GLN A 597 -6.30 -14.20 -38.65
C GLN A 597 -7.20 -13.53 -37.60
N SER A 598 -6.62 -12.85 -36.60
CA SER A 598 -7.40 -12.18 -35.55
C SER A 598 -8.29 -11.07 -36.11
N ARG A 599 -7.77 -10.26 -37.04
CA ARG A 599 -8.54 -9.20 -37.72
C ARG A 599 -9.69 -9.79 -38.54
N ALA A 600 -9.43 -10.87 -39.27
CA ALA A 600 -10.45 -11.58 -40.05
C ALA A 600 -11.57 -12.17 -39.18
N ALA A 601 -11.23 -12.68 -37.98
CA ALA A 601 -12.21 -13.17 -37.01
C ALA A 601 -13.06 -12.04 -36.40
N ILE A 602 -12.45 -10.88 -36.07
CA ILE A 602 -13.18 -9.70 -35.59
C ILE A 602 -14.12 -9.16 -36.67
N GLY A 603 -13.64 -9.07 -37.92
CA GLY A 603 -14.46 -8.63 -39.04
C GLY A 603 -15.61 -9.59 -39.35
N LEU A 604 -15.43 -10.90 -39.17
CA LEU A 604 -16.52 -11.87 -39.23
C LEU A 604 -17.57 -11.63 -38.14
N ALA A 605 -17.14 -11.38 -36.90
CA ALA A 605 -18.06 -11.07 -35.80
C ALA A 605 -18.83 -9.76 -36.04
N LEU A 606 -18.14 -8.71 -36.49
CA LEU A 606 -18.78 -7.44 -36.88
C LEU A 606 -19.78 -7.64 -38.01
N ALA A 607 -19.42 -8.41 -39.04
CA ALA A 607 -20.30 -8.68 -40.17
C ALA A 607 -21.58 -9.44 -39.76
N ARG A 608 -21.49 -10.36 -38.78
CA ARG A 608 -22.68 -11.03 -38.23
C ARG A 608 -23.57 -10.03 -37.50
N VAL A 609 -22.99 -9.23 -36.61
CA VAL A 609 -23.73 -8.18 -35.88
C VAL A 609 -24.41 -7.19 -36.83
N ASP A 610 -23.70 -6.73 -37.86
CA ASP A 610 -24.26 -5.85 -38.89
C ASP A 610 -25.38 -6.55 -39.67
N GLN A 611 -25.20 -7.82 -40.07
CA GLN A 611 -26.23 -8.59 -40.76
C GLN A 611 -27.49 -8.77 -39.90
N ASP A 612 -27.34 -9.15 -38.63
CA ASP A 612 -28.46 -9.34 -37.69
C ASP A 612 -29.24 -8.04 -37.46
N SER A 613 -28.59 -6.88 -37.63
CA SER A 613 -29.21 -5.56 -37.56
C SER A 613 -29.79 -5.05 -38.90
N GLY A 614 -29.72 -5.83 -39.98
CA GLY A 614 -30.16 -5.42 -41.32
C GLY A 614 -29.25 -4.39 -42.00
N ASN A 615 -27.96 -4.36 -41.64
CA ASN A 615 -26.95 -3.47 -42.23
C ASN A 615 -26.04 -4.25 -43.19
N GLU A 616 -26.57 -4.67 -44.34
CA GLU A 616 -25.84 -5.53 -45.29
C GLU A 616 -24.59 -4.83 -45.85
N ASN A 617 -24.66 -3.51 -46.05
CA ASN A 617 -23.54 -2.71 -46.52
C ASN A 617 -22.39 -2.67 -45.49
N GLY A 618 -22.73 -2.50 -44.20
CA GLY A 618 -21.78 -2.59 -43.10
C GLY A 618 -21.14 -3.97 -43.02
N ALA A 619 -21.95 -5.02 -43.10
CA ALA A 619 -21.49 -6.40 -43.05
C ALA A 619 -20.51 -6.74 -44.19
N ALA A 620 -20.84 -6.34 -45.43
CA ALA A 620 -19.95 -6.49 -46.59
C ALA A 620 -18.63 -5.73 -46.42
N ALA A 621 -18.71 -4.48 -45.90
CA ALA A 621 -17.54 -3.66 -45.65
C ALA A 621 -16.64 -4.26 -44.55
N ALA A 622 -17.23 -4.82 -43.48
CA ALA A 622 -16.52 -5.47 -42.39
C ALA A 622 -15.73 -6.69 -42.88
N LEU A 623 -16.34 -7.55 -43.72
CA LEU A 623 -15.65 -8.67 -44.34
C LEU A 623 -14.51 -8.21 -45.25
N THR A 624 -14.76 -7.22 -46.10
CA THR A 624 -13.76 -6.69 -47.06
C THR A 624 -12.56 -6.04 -46.35
N LYS A 625 -12.81 -5.18 -45.35
CA LYS A 625 -11.75 -4.48 -44.59
C LYS A 625 -10.93 -5.39 -43.67
N SER A 626 -11.43 -6.59 -43.41
CA SER A 626 -10.80 -7.59 -42.54
C SER A 626 -10.18 -8.74 -43.33
N ASP A 627 -10.13 -8.63 -44.65
CA ASP A 627 -9.59 -9.70 -45.49
C ASP A 627 -8.10 -9.92 -45.26
N ALA A 628 -7.67 -11.17 -45.35
CA ALA A 628 -6.29 -11.56 -45.10
C ALA A 628 -5.92 -12.84 -45.85
N PRO A 629 -4.66 -12.97 -46.32
CA PRO A 629 -4.20 -14.20 -46.95
C PRO A 629 -4.06 -15.34 -45.93
N SER A 630 -4.14 -16.58 -46.42
CA SER A 630 -3.81 -17.80 -45.66
C SER A 630 -4.61 -17.99 -44.35
N LEU A 631 -5.92 -17.74 -44.41
CA LEU A 631 -6.83 -18.03 -43.29
C LEU A 631 -6.96 -19.55 -43.04
N PRO A 632 -7.20 -19.98 -41.79
CA PRO A 632 -7.64 -21.34 -41.51
C PRO A 632 -8.90 -21.68 -42.31
N ALA A 633 -9.00 -22.92 -42.80
CA ALA A 633 -10.09 -23.37 -43.67
C ALA A 633 -11.48 -23.04 -43.10
N ASP A 634 -11.71 -23.37 -41.83
CA ASP A 634 -12.99 -23.11 -41.15
C ASP A 634 -13.35 -21.61 -41.10
N LEU A 635 -12.35 -20.73 -40.87
CA LEU A 635 -12.59 -19.29 -40.81
C LEU A 635 -12.83 -18.71 -42.22
N ALA A 636 -12.09 -19.20 -43.21
CA ALA A 636 -12.29 -18.82 -44.61
C ALA A 636 -13.69 -19.23 -45.09
N GLU A 637 -14.11 -20.44 -44.75
CA GLU A 637 -15.44 -20.97 -45.08
C GLU A 637 -16.55 -20.17 -44.42
N GLN A 638 -16.48 -19.91 -43.10
CA GLN A 638 -17.49 -19.11 -42.40
C GLN A 638 -17.63 -17.70 -42.99
N ARG A 639 -16.51 -17.09 -43.42
CA ARG A 639 -16.52 -15.78 -44.08
C ARG A 639 -17.14 -15.85 -45.47
N ALA A 640 -16.85 -16.89 -46.25
CA ALA A 640 -17.43 -17.10 -47.58
C ALA A 640 -18.95 -17.33 -47.50
N LEU A 641 -19.41 -18.17 -46.57
CA LEU A 641 -20.83 -18.43 -46.33
C LEU A 641 -21.58 -17.14 -45.96
N LEU A 642 -21.00 -16.35 -45.06
CA LEU A 642 -21.58 -15.06 -44.67
C LEU A 642 -21.58 -14.06 -45.85
N ALA A 643 -20.49 -13.98 -46.60
CA ALA A 643 -20.38 -13.10 -47.77
C ALA A 643 -21.46 -13.42 -48.82
N ALA A 644 -21.69 -14.71 -49.11
CA ALA A 644 -22.73 -15.15 -50.04
C ALA A 644 -24.14 -14.76 -49.55
N ARG A 645 -24.43 -14.95 -48.26
CA ARG A 645 -25.71 -14.51 -47.67
C ARG A 645 -25.91 -13.00 -47.77
N ILE A 646 -24.87 -12.22 -47.52
CA ILE A 646 -24.89 -10.75 -47.66
C ILE A 646 -25.14 -10.35 -49.12
N GLN A 647 -24.45 -10.98 -50.09
CA GLN A 647 -24.66 -10.73 -51.53
C GLN A 647 -26.09 -11.04 -51.98
N ALA A 648 -26.64 -12.16 -51.51
CA ALA A 648 -28.03 -12.54 -51.80
C ALA A 648 -29.01 -11.50 -51.24
N ALA A 649 -28.82 -11.07 -49.99
CA ALA A 649 -29.63 -10.02 -49.35
C ALA A 649 -29.51 -8.66 -50.07
N GLN A 650 -28.37 -8.36 -50.69
CA GLN A 650 -28.14 -7.18 -51.53
C GLN A 650 -28.76 -7.28 -52.94
N GLY A 651 -29.42 -8.40 -53.28
CA GLY A 651 -30.05 -8.60 -54.59
C GLY A 651 -29.13 -9.20 -55.66
N HIS A 652 -28.01 -9.83 -55.26
CA HIS A 652 -27.06 -10.50 -56.15
C HIS A 652 -27.00 -12.02 -55.93
N PRO A 653 -28.10 -12.75 -56.06
CA PRO A 653 -28.16 -14.17 -55.67
C PRO A 653 -27.40 -15.12 -56.59
N GLN A 654 -27.31 -14.79 -57.88
CA GLN A 654 -26.52 -15.58 -58.84
C GLN A 654 -25.03 -15.55 -58.48
N GLN A 655 -24.52 -14.37 -58.10
CA GLN A 655 -23.14 -14.21 -57.65
C GLN A 655 -22.90 -14.95 -56.32
N ALA A 656 -23.88 -14.92 -55.41
CA ALA A 656 -23.83 -15.68 -54.17
C ALA A 656 -23.72 -17.19 -54.44
N GLN A 657 -24.52 -17.75 -55.35
CA GLN A 657 -24.45 -19.16 -55.75
C GLN A 657 -23.08 -19.51 -56.37
N GLU A 658 -22.58 -18.69 -57.28
CA GLU A 658 -21.26 -18.86 -57.91
C GLU A 658 -20.14 -18.87 -56.85
N SER A 659 -20.22 -17.98 -55.85
CA SER A 659 -19.23 -17.89 -54.77
C SER A 659 -19.20 -19.12 -53.86
N LEU A 660 -20.35 -19.78 -53.69
CA LEU A 660 -20.48 -20.98 -52.86
C LEU A 660 -20.12 -22.26 -53.60
N ALA A 661 -20.18 -22.28 -54.94
CA ALA A 661 -19.92 -23.46 -55.77
C ALA A 661 -18.72 -24.33 -55.34
N PRO A 662 -17.51 -23.78 -55.06
CA PRO A 662 -16.34 -24.58 -54.68
C PRO A 662 -16.42 -25.22 -53.28
N LEU A 663 -17.34 -24.79 -52.41
CA LEU A 663 -17.45 -25.28 -51.03
C LEU A 663 -18.27 -26.58 -50.97
N GLN A 664 -17.77 -27.57 -50.24
CA GLN A 664 -18.31 -28.95 -50.18
C GLN A 664 -18.42 -29.46 -48.74
N SER A 665 -18.82 -28.60 -47.81
CA SER A 665 -19.08 -28.97 -46.42
C SER A 665 -20.58 -29.04 -46.14
N ALA A 666 -20.94 -29.64 -45.01
CA ALA A 666 -22.32 -29.64 -44.52
C ALA A 666 -22.91 -28.22 -44.40
N GLN A 667 -22.13 -27.26 -43.91
CA GLN A 667 -22.59 -25.86 -43.80
C GLN A 667 -22.76 -25.21 -45.18
N ALA A 668 -21.93 -25.59 -46.15
CA ALA A 668 -22.02 -25.09 -47.51
C ALA A 668 -23.24 -25.64 -48.25
N TRP A 669 -23.52 -26.94 -48.14
CA TRP A 669 -24.72 -27.52 -48.77
C TRP A 669 -26.01 -26.95 -48.17
N ASP A 670 -26.09 -26.78 -46.85
CA ASP A 670 -27.24 -26.12 -46.21
C ASP A 670 -27.40 -24.67 -46.69
N ALA A 671 -26.31 -23.89 -46.76
CA ALA A 671 -26.38 -22.50 -47.25
C ALA A 671 -26.73 -22.40 -48.75
N LYS A 672 -26.26 -23.33 -49.58
CA LYS A 672 -26.63 -23.39 -51.01
C LYS A 672 -28.10 -23.75 -51.18
N ALA A 673 -28.59 -24.71 -50.39
CA ALA A 673 -29.99 -25.08 -50.38
C ALA A 673 -30.89 -23.92 -49.95
N ASP A 674 -30.61 -23.28 -48.82
CA ASP A 674 -31.37 -22.12 -48.33
C ASP A 674 -31.41 -20.99 -49.40
N LEU A 675 -30.29 -20.75 -50.08
CA LEU A 675 -30.23 -19.77 -51.16
C LEU A 675 -31.06 -20.19 -52.37
N ALA A 676 -30.99 -21.44 -52.79
CA ALA A 676 -31.77 -21.96 -53.90
C ALA A 676 -33.29 -21.92 -53.59
N GLU A 677 -33.70 -22.29 -52.38
CA GLU A 677 -35.09 -22.18 -51.91
C GLU A 677 -35.59 -20.72 -51.94
N ALA A 678 -34.79 -19.78 -51.46
CA ALA A 678 -35.12 -18.35 -51.48
C ALA A 678 -35.39 -17.80 -52.90
N HIS A 679 -34.81 -18.44 -53.92
CA HIS A 679 -35.00 -18.10 -55.34
C HIS A 679 -35.92 -19.05 -56.09
N GLN A 680 -36.62 -19.94 -55.38
CA GLN A 680 -37.55 -20.92 -55.94
C GLN A 680 -36.87 -21.91 -56.92
N ASP A 681 -35.55 -22.10 -56.82
CA ASP A 681 -34.81 -23.13 -57.55
C ASP A 681 -34.81 -24.43 -56.74
N TRP A 682 -35.98 -25.08 -56.70
CA TRP A 682 -36.20 -26.27 -55.88
C TRP A 682 -35.35 -27.48 -56.31
N GLN A 683 -34.96 -27.55 -57.59
CA GLN A 683 -34.11 -28.64 -58.10
C GLN A 683 -32.67 -28.51 -57.61
N ALA A 684 -32.13 -27.29 -57.59
CA ALA A 684 -30.82 -27.03 -57.00
C ALA A 684 -30.84 -27.29 -55.48
N ALA A 685 -31.88 -26.79 -54.78
CA ALA A 685 -32.05 -27.02 -53.35
C ALA A 685 -32.09 -28.51 -53.00
N GLU A 686 -32.88 -29.28 -53.75
CA GLU A 686 -32.97 -30.73 -53.59
C GLU A 686 -31.61 -31.43 -53.78
N THR A 687 -30.83 -30.99 -54.77
CA THR A 687 -29.50 -31.57 -55.04
C THR A 687 -28.53 -31.35 -53.89
N ASP A 688 -28.45 -30.13 -53.36
CA ASP A 688 -27.57 -29.80 -52.23
C ASP A 688 -28.05 -30.46 -50.92
N LEU A 689 -29.37 -30.50 -50.67
CA LEU A 689 -29.95 -31.17 -49.51
C LEU A 689 -29.71 -32.69 -49.53
N LYS A 690 -29.63 -33.34 -50.71
CA LYS A 690 -29.19 -34.74 -50.81
C LYS A 690 -27.76 -34.94 -50.33
N GLN A 691 -26.84 -34.04 -50.70
CA GLN A 691 -25.46 -34.09 -50.22
C GLN A 691 -25.39 -33.87 -48.71
N LEU A 692 -26.15 -32.89 -48.20
CA LEU A 692 -26.26 -32.63 -46.77
C LEU A 692 -26.77 -33.85 -46.00
N ALA A 693 -27.86 -34.47 -46.48
CA ALA A 693 -28.45 -35.68 -45.91
C ALA A 693 -27.45 -36.84 -45.89
N GLN A 694 -26.73 -37.09 -46.99
CA GLN A 694 -25.70 -38.13 -47.05
C GLN A 694 -24.55 -37.90 -46.05
N SER A 695 -24.21 -36.64 -45.78
CA SER A 695 -23.13 -36.29 -44.86
C SER A 695 -23.52 -36.36 -43.38
N GLN A 696 -24.77 -36.02 -43.02
CA GLN A 696 -25.21 -35.90 -41.63
C GLN A 696 -26.00 -37.11 -41.12
N ILE A 697 -26.63 -37.87 -42.02
CA ILE A 697 -27.48 -39.00 -41.63
C ILE A 697 -26.61 -40.26 -41.52
N PRO A 698 -26.63 -40.97 -40.38
CA PRO A 698 -25.91 -42.22 -40.23
C PRO A 698 -26.38 -43.26 -41.29
N PRO A 699 -25.48 -44.11 -41.83
CA PRO A 699 -25.87 -45.12 -42.82
C PRO A 699 -26.80 -46.19 -42.25
N SER A 700 -26.78 -46.41 -40.93
CA SER A 700 -27.68 -47.33 -40.22
C SER A 700 -27.97 -46.84 -38.80
N GLY A 701 -28.99 -47.39 -38.16
CA GLY A 701 -29.44 -46.98 -36.82
C GLY A 701 -30.45 -45.84 -36.83
N ALA A 702 -30.84 -45.39 -35.63
CA ALA A 702 -31.83 -44.33 -35.44
C ALA A 702 -31.32 -42.98 -35.95
N ILE A 703 -32.21 -42.18 -36.54
CA ILE A 703 -31.88 -40.84 -37.05
C ILE A 703 -32.06 -39.83 -35.90
N PRO A 704 -31.06 -38.98 -35.61
CA PRO A 704 -31.20 -37.93 -34.59
C PRO A 704 -32.12 -36.80 -35.10
N PRO A 705 -32.70 -35.97 -34.21
CA PRO A 705 -33.60 -34.88 -34.60
C PRO A 705 -33.01 -33.91 -35.64
N SER A 706 -31.71 -33.63 -35.58
CA SER A 706 -31.03 -32.81 -36.59
C SER A 706 -31.09 -33.43 -37.99
N GLY A 707 -31.05 -34.77 -38.09
CA GLY A 707 -31.24 -35.49 -39.34
C GLY A 707 -32.71 -35.50 -39.80
N SER A 708 -33.67 -35.52 -38.87
CA SER A 708 -35.10 -35.37 -39.17
C SER A 708 -35.38 -34.03 -39.86
N ALA A 709 -34.80 -32.93 -39.35
CA ALA A 709 -34.95 -31.59 -39.93
C ALA A 709 -34.37 -31.49 -41.36
N VAL A 710 -33.19 -32.06 -41.61
CA VAL A 710 -32.59 -32.09 -42.96
C VAL A 710 -33.44 -32.90 -43.93
N LEU A 711 -33.98 -34.05 -43.49
CA LEU A 711 -34.89 -34.86 -44.30
C LEU A 711 -36.19 -34.13 -44.60
N LEU A 712 -36.74 -33.39 -43.64
CA LEU A 712 -37.91 -32.56 -43.84
C LEU A 712 -37.66 -31.49 -44.91
N LYS A 713 -36.55 -30.74 -44.82
CA LYS A 713 -36.15 -29.76 -45.85
C LYS A 713 -36.04 -30.44 -47.22
N LEU A 714 -35.37 -31.60 -47.30
CA LEU A 714 -35.19 -32.34 -48.54
C LEU A 714 -36.52 -32.81 -49.15
N ALA A 715 -37.43 -33.35 -48.34
CA ALA A 715 -38.76 -33.73 -48.79
C ALA A 715 -39.58 -32.50 -49.23
N GLY A 716 -39.45 -31.37 -48.55
CA GLY A 716 -40.05 -30.10 -48.96
C GLY A 716 -39.56 -29.67 -50.35
N ALA A 717 -38.25 -29.65 -50.57
CA ALA A 717 -37.65 -29.31 -51.86
C ALA A 717 -38.10 -30.26 -52.97
N ALA A 718 -38.09 -31.58 -52.74
CA ALA A 718 -38.58 -32.59 -53.69
C ALA A 718 -40.08 -32.44 -53.99
N SER A 719 -40.89 -32.09 -52.99
CA SER A 719 -42.31 -31.81 -53.18
C SER A 719 -42.55 -30.57 -54.03
N HIS A 720 -41.76 -29.51 -53.83
CA HIS A 720 -41.86 -28.28 -54.63
C HIS A 720 -41.30 -28.44 -56.05
N SER A 721 -40.30 -29.29 -56.25
CA SER A 721 -39.74 -29.63 -57.57
C SER A 721 -40.60 -30.62 -58.36
N GLY A 722 -41.54 -31.31 -57.69
CA GLY A 722 -42.40 -32.33 -58.28
C GLY A 722 -41.74 -33.71 -58.43
N ASP A 723 -40.62 -33.96 -57.76
CA ASP A 723 -39.89 -35.22 -57.81
C ASP A 723 -40.53 -36.30 -56.92
N GLN A 724 -41.61 -36.90 -57.43
CA GLN A 724 -42.31 -38.00 -56.78
C GLN A 724 -41.45 -39.27 -56.63
N ALA A 725 -40.47 -39.46 -57.51
CA ALA A 725 -39.56 -40.61 -57.41
C ALA A 725 -38.67 -40.44 -56.17
N GLU A 726 -38.11 -39.25 -55.97
CA GLU A 726 -37.32 -38.95 -54.78
C GLU A 726 -38.15 -39.03 -53.49
N LEU A 727 -39.35 -38.45 -53.44
CA LEU A 727 -40.22 -38.55 -52.25
C LEU A 727 -40.47 -40.01 -51.85
N SER A 728 -40.75 -40.87 -52.83
CA SER A 728 -40.95 -42.31 -52.59
C SER A 728 -39.68 -43.01 -52.11
N ALA A 729 -38.51 -42.62 -52.63
CA ALA A 729 -37.21 -43.16 -52.22
C ALA A 729 -36.86 -42.73 -50.80
N LEU A 730 -37.12 -41.47 -50.43
CA LEU A 730 -36.92 -40.93 -49.09
C LEU A 730 -37.81 -41.63 -48.06
N ALA A 731 -39.10 -41.81 -48.37
CA ALA A 731 -40.02 -42.57 -47.53
C ALA A 731 -39.53 -44.00 -47.29
N GLY A 732 -39.18 -44.72 -48.36
CA GLY A 732 -38.72 -46.11 -48.27
C GLY A 732 -37.40 -46.27 -47.50
N THR A 733 -36.50 -45.29 -47.61
CA THR A 733 -35.14 -45.37 -47.03
C THR A 733 -35.10 -44.91 -45.57
N TYR A 734 -35.85 -43.86 -45.21
CA TYR A 734 -35.67 -43.17 -43.92
C TYR A 734 -36.88 -43.24 -42.98
N ALA A 735 -38.11 -43.41 -43.47
CA ALA A 735 -39.31 -43.28 -42.63
C ALA A 735 -39.37 -44.23 -41.43
N ALA A 736 -38.89 -45.47 -41.60
CA ALA A 736 -38.83 -46.50 -40.56
C ALA A 736 -37.73 -46.26 -39.51
N ARG A 737 -36.75 -45.40 -39.82
CA ARG A 737 -35.61 -45.08 -38.95
C ARG A 737 -35.79 -43.77 -38.17
N LEU A 738 -36.79 -42.98 -38.55
CA LEU A 738 -37.16 -41.73 -37.89
C LEU A 738 -37.91 -41.99 -36.57
N GLY A 739 -37.69 -41.10 -35.60
CA GLY A 739 -38.42 -41.09 -34.34
C GLY A 739 -39.85 -40.54 -34.49
N ASN A 740 -40.37 -39.98 -33.39
CA ASN A 740 -41.67 -39.29 -33.35
C ASN A 740 -41.49 -37.80 -32.99
N ASP A 741 -40.41 -37.18 -33.46
CA ASP A 741 -40.26 -35.72 -33.37
C ASP A 741 -41.17 -35.01 -34.41
N PRO A 742 -41.50 -33.72 -34.21
CA PRO A 742 -42.38 -32.99 -35.12
C PRO A 742 -41.91 -33.00 -36.58
N ASP A 743 -40.61 -32.87 -36.82
CA ASP A 743 -40.05 -32.85 -38.17
C ASP A 743 -40.19 -34.22 -38.85
N ALA A 744 -39.99 -35.31 -38.10
CA ALA A 744 -40.23 -36.67 -38.57
C ALA A 744 -41.71 -36.93 -38.94
N MET A 745 -42.66 -36.35 -38.19
CA MET A 745 -44.09 -36.47 -38.51
C MET A 745 -44.47 -35.69 -39.77
N LEU A 746 -43.97 -34.46 -39.88
CA LEU A 746 -44.12 -33.62 -41.08
C LEU A 746 -43.52 -34.29 -42.31
N PHE A 747 -42.32 -34.87 -42.18
CA PHE A 747 -41.65 -35.61 -43.25
C PHE A 747 -42.50 -36.79 -43.75
N ARG A 748 -43.04 -37.60 -42.82
CA ARG A 748 -43.94 -38.73 -43.20
C ARG A 748 -45.17 -38.22 -43.94
N THR A 749 -45.73 -37.11 -43.49
CA THR A 749 -46.92 -36.50 -44.12
C THR A 749 -46.62 -35.99 -45.53
N LEU A 750 -45.45 -35.39 -45.76
CA LEU A 750 -45.03 -34.87 -47.07
C LEU A 750 -44.62 -35.97 -48.06
N THR A 751 -44.14 -37.09 -47.56
CA THR A 751 -43.65 -38.21 -48.39
C THR A 751 -44.68 -39.31 -48.62
N ASP A 752 -45.86 -39.21 -47.99
CA ASP A 752 -46.99 -40.09 -48.26
C ASP A 752 -47.47 -39.96 -49.71
N ALA A 753 -47.77 -41.10 -50.35
CA ALA A 753 -48.14 -41.12 -51.75
C ALA A 753 -49.41 -40.28 -52.01
N PRO A 754 -49.46 -39.48 -53.09
CA PRO A 754 -50.68 -38.80 -53.48
C PRO A 754 -51.75 -39.83 -53.82
N LEU A 755 -52.98 -39.61 -53.35
CA LEU A 755 -54.13 -40.46 -53.63
C LEU A 755 -54.32 -40.54 -55.16
N GLY A 756 -54.01 -41.69 -55.76
CA GLY A 756 -54.37 -41.96 -57.15
C GLY A 756 -55.89 -41.86 -57.31
N ALA A 757 -56.37 -41.66 -58.55
CA ALA A 757 -57.80 -41.51 -58.90
C ALA A 757 -58.72 -42.70 -58.51
N SER A 758 -58.20 -43.67 -57.76
CA SER A 758 -58.90 -44.86 -57.21
C SER A 758 -58.78 -44.96 -55.68
N GLY A 759 -58.28 -43.92 -54.99
CA GLY A 759 -58.14 -43.90 -53.53
C GLY A 759 -59.49 -43.90 -52.83
N SER A 760 -59.66 -44.75 -51.82
CA SER A 760 -60.89 -44.82 -51.02
C SER A 760 -61.06 -43.57 -50.15
N LEU A 761 -62.31 -43.16 -49.89
CA LEU A 761 -62.65 -42.03 -49.01
C LEU A 761 -61.99 -42.14 -47.62
N ASP A 762 -61.85 -43.36 -47.09
CA ASP A 762 -61.18 -43.62 -45.81
C ASP A 762 -59.69 -43.27 -45.83
N GLN A 763 -59.00 -43.47 -46.96
CA GLN A 763 -57.59 -43.07 -47.10
C GLN A 763 -57.44 -41.54 -47.16
N ALA A 764 -58.38 -40.85 -47.81
CA ALA A 764 -58.43 -39.39 -47.81
C ALA A 764 -58.69 -38.82 -46.41
N LEU A 765 -59.62 -39.42 -45.67
CA LEU A 765 -59.93 -39.02 -44.30
C LEU A 765 -58.75 -39.28 -43.33
N HIS A 766 -57.99 -40.35 -43.55
CA HIS A 766 -56.77 -40.61 -42.77
C HIS A 766 -55.63 -39.61 -43.04
N GLN A 767 -55.41 -39.22 -44.30
CA GLN A 767 -54.42 -38.18 -44.65
C GLN A 767 -54.81 -36.80 -44.09
N ILE A 768 -56.09 -36.43 -44.18
CA ILE A 768 -56.61 -35.18 -43.60
C ILE A 768 -56.42 -35.18 -42.07
N ALA A 769 -56.76 -36.28 -41.39
CA ALA A 769 -56.57 -36.42 -39.95
C ALA A 769 -55.08 -36.43 -39.52
N ALA A 770 -54.15 -36.82 -40.39
CA ALA A 770 -52.71 -36.73 -40.14
C ALA A 770 -52.21 -35.28 -40.25
N ILE A 771 -52.67 -34.54 -41.27
CA ILE A 771 -52.37 -33.11 -41.46
C ILE A 771 -52.96 -32.26 -40.32
N GLU A 772 -54.17 -32.57 -39.86
CA GLU A 772 -54.85 -31.86 -38.74
C GLU A 772 -54.23 -32.13 -37.36
N ARG A 773 -53.40 -33.18 -37.19
CA ARG A 773 -52.68 -33.47 -35.94
C ARG A 773 -51.40 -32.67 -35.76
N VAL A 774 -50.78 -32.22 -36.85
CA VAL A 774 -49.52 -31.46 -36.80
C VAL A 774 -49.65 -30.15 -35.99
N PRO A 775 -50.71 -29.33 -36.12
CA PRO A 775 -50.84 -28.10 -35.34
C PRO A 775 -51.10 -28.33 -33.84
N SER A 776 -51.67 -29.49 -33.46
CA SER A 776 -52.09 -29.74 -32.07
C SER A 776 -50.97 -30.27 -31.17
N GLU A 777 -49.85 -30.72 -31.73
CA GLU A 777 -48.64 -31.15 -31.01
C GLU A 777 -47.51 -30.10 -31.02
N LEU A 778 -47.63 -29.04 -31.84
CA LEU A 778 -46.66 -27.94 -31.94
C LEU A 778 -46.88 -26.80 -30.94
N ASP A 779 -47.90 -26.86 -30.07
CA ASP A 779 -48.14 -25.85 -29.04
C ASP A 779 -47.09 -26.00 -27.90
N PRO A 780 -46.12 -25.09 -27.74
CA PRO A 780 -45.27 -25.12 -26.57
C PRO A 780 -46.12 -24.78 -25.35
N LYS A 781 -46.22 -25.71 -24.41
CA LYS A 781 -46.75 -25.46 -23.08
C LYS A 781 -46.09 -24.19 -22.53
N PRO A 782 -46.85 -23.15 -22.14
CA PRO A 782 -46.26 -21.92 -21.63
C PRO A 782 -45.39 -22.24 -20.40
N PRO A 783 -44.25 -21.55 -20.21
CA PRO A 783 -43.41 -21.76 -19.04
C PRO A 783 -44.25 -21.53 -17.79
N ASN A 784 -44.25 -22.55 -16.94
CA ASN A 784 -44.87 -22.54 -15.64
C ASN A 784 -44.31 -21.34 -14.85
N GLN A 785 -45.11 -20.28 -14.70
CA GLN A 785 -44.84 -19.21 -13.74
C GLN A 785 -44.96 -19.80 -12.34
N GLY A 786 -43.89 -20.45 -11.90
CA GLY A 786 -43.67 -20.79 -10.51
C GLY A 786 -43.46 -19.49 -9.74
N LYS A 787 -44.41 -19.19 -8.85
CA LYS A 787 -44.17 -18.32 -7.70
C LYS A 787 -42.92 -18.83 -6.96
N HIS A 788 -41.82 -18.07 -7.02
CA HIS A 788 -41.05 -17.59 -5.86
C HIS A 788 -39.84 -16.78 -6.30
#